data_AF-A0A6N9ATD9-F1
#
_entry.id   AF-A0A6N9ATD9-F1
#
_cell.length_a   1.000
_cell.length_b   1.000
_cell.length_c   1.000
_cell.angle_alpha   90.00
_cell.angle_beta   90.00
_cell.angle_gamma   90.00
#
_symmetry.space_group_name_H-M   'P 1'
#
loop_
_entity.id
_entity.type
_entity.pdbx_description
1 polymer ?
#
loop_
_entity_poly.entity_id
_entity_poly.type
_entity_poly.pdbx_seq_one_letter_code
_entity_poly.pdbx_strand_id
1 'polypeptide(L)'
;MTGLVSYRMLPAVCSAVVILAACGKDSPTASSPNSSQSTERVPTRINVAPTDTTFIAFGSRVQMQSTVVDQNNRSIQNASVTWSSSDNTVVSVLPSGLATAVGNGTAQVRARYLGLTAAAAITVRQVPSAVRIQPSSVVLMSIRDYIQLSARVIDFRNNDIRDAVVSWQSGNTAVATVSASGRVTAVSPGETTITAMSGRVSGQAQVTVQDSGPQPSTDRDVLVAFYNATGGPQWTDNTNWLSERPVGEWYGVTVDHSGSVTQLSLPGNNLRGGLPSVLGELTKLTRLELWHNRLSGVIPVELGRLSELRTLALQINRLTGNIPEVVGRLTNLRTLALGDNELTGPIPPSLGDLTQLTVLLLNDSRLSGMIPSELGKLTNLIDLGLDTNQLTGEIPPSLGNLVQLNRLQLQDNRLAGPIPLGLGNLGKLERLYLSNNRLSGPLPDEMGRLGSLRFLYLHQNPDLTGPLPVSFLELDLEELHLAGTMVCVPPGPGFQEWLSRFEDAGIETCQDPGEPPGPVDPPGPVDPPGPVDPPDPNPDPMPEPGSTPSPDRDALITIYTLLDGGNWSNNTNWLSDRPVGEWYGVDTDTENRVISLDLGNNQLSGEIPYELRQLANLERLDLSDNLLTGQIPASITELRRLVSLRLNGNMGLKDELSSFFRNMHNLQELLLHGTRVCVPENDRLKAWLRGIANSRVTSCLDLWFERTALDDIYSNTGGMNWAQSEGWASSQHVGAWYGVTTNEDGRVTHLKLAENNLRGRLPDYIQFLPYLTHLDLSGNPYLGGPLPIEITQLDQLNTLLLAGTQYCFSEDDQYQEWLGKITHKSFNTCGVFDPHPDIGALVALYNATNGPEWLDRGNWLVHAPLETWHGVTTDADGRVIYLNLAANKLKGEIPSKIGELSRLKRLSFEANSLEGTIPTEIGGLRNLEQLVLDRNDLTGSLPSEIGQLVNLVSLRLTDNALTGNIPTSIGSLSKLTFLGLNGNRLDGAIPSEIGQLTELTILFLAGNSLTGAIPPEIGKLTNLTILNLSENLLSGALPDSLWRLGKLEYLELAINRLTGTVPPDIVRLSNLKGFDIRWNSDMTGSLPREMINLNLDQLLTRETSVCIPTDDEFQTWLRGISLKELSAPCSE
;
A
#
# COMPACT_ATOMS: atom_id res chain seq x y z
N MET A 1 43.79 -37.80 22.86
CA MET A 1 43.95 -39.26 23.14
C MET A 1 43.03 -40.02 22.19
N THR A 2 43.54 -41.08 21.57
CA THR A 2 42.84 -42.34 21.20
C THR A 2 41.40 -42.28 20.62
N GLY A 3 41.11 -42.73 19.40
CA GLY A 3 41.97 -43.34 18.37
C GLY A 3 41.16 -44.29 17.48
N LEU A 4 41.28 -44.17 16.15
CA LEU A 4 40.66 -45.08 15.18
C LEU A 4 41.74 -45.79 14.34
N VAL A 5 41.65 -47.11 14.34
CA VAL A 5 42.55 -48.11 13.75
C VAL A 5 41.63 -49.30 13.40
N SER A 6 41.65 -49.95 12.23
CA SER A 6 42.40 -49.79 10.97
C SER A 6 41.78 -50.72 9.89
N TYR A 7 42.14 -50.52 8.61
CA TYR A 7 42.45 -51.50 7.52
C TYR A 7 41.80 -52.93 7.52
N ARG A 8 41.57 -53.64 6.38
CA ARG A 8 42.22 -53.66 5.05
C ARG A 8 41.44 -54.58 4.08
N MET A 9 41.51 -54.37 2.76
CA MET A 9 42.05 -55.33 1.75
C MET A 9 41.89 -54.81 0.30
N LEU A 10 42.72 -55.37 -0.59
CA LEU A 10 43.09 -55.00 -1.98
C LEU A 10 42.54 -56.06 -3.00
N PRO A 11 42.94 -56.17 -4.31
CA PRO A 11 43.70 -55.28 -5.25
C PRO A 11 43.18 -55.20 -6.72
N ALA A 12 43.94 -54.46 -7.57
CA ALA A 12 44.22 -54.67 -9.03
C ALA A 12 43.28 -53.98 -10.07
N VAL A 13 43.72 -53.55 -11.28
CA VAL A 13 44.90 -53.89 -12.14
C VAL A 13 45.49 -52.64 -12.89
N CYS A 14 46.79 -52.70 -13.21
CA CYS A 14 47.67 -51.91 -14.11
C CYS A 14 47.06 -51.21 -15.37
N SER A 15 47.42 -49.94 -15.71
CA SER A 15 48.49 -49.46 -16.67
C SER A 15 47.94 -48.92 -18.02
N ALA A 16 48.61 -48.07 -18.85
CA ALA A 16 49.82 -47.20 -18.76
C ALA A 16 49.74 -46.07 -19.85
N VAL A 17 50.18 -44.82 -19.63
CA VAL A 17 51.46 -44.13 -20.00
C VAL A 17 51.86 -44.08 -21.50
N VAL A 18 52.44 -42.93 -21.95
CA VAL A 18 53.26 -42.64 -23.18
C VAL A 18 52.51 -42.00 -24.39
N ILE A 19 52.96 -40.92 -25.08
CA ILE A 19 53.75 -39.70 -24.75
C ILE A 19 53.70 -38.64 -25.92
N LEU A 20 53.69 -37.35 -25.54
CA LEU A 20 54.12 -36.07 -26.20
C LEU A 20 54.38 -35.84 -27.72
N ALA A 21 54.18 -34.54 -28.09
CA ALA A 21 54.99 -33.68 -29.00
C ALA A 21 54.87 -33.84 -30.54
N ALA A 22 55.13 -32.80 -31.38
CA ALA A 22 55.15 -31.33 -31.24
C ALA A 22 55.27 -30.64 -32.64
N CYS A 23 55.02 -29.32 -32.70
CA CYS A 23 55.51 -28.28 -33.64
C CYS A 23 55.77 -28.55 -35.16
N GLY A 24 55.43 -27.57 -36.01
CA GLY A 24 56.13 -27.37 -37.29
C GLY A 24 55.43 -26.46 -38.30
N LYS A 25 56.08 -25.36 -38.72
CA LYS A 25 55.65 -24.49 -39.83
C LYS A 25 56.14 -25.04 -41.19
N ASP A 26 55.46 -24.64 -42.28
CA ASP A 26 55.97 -23.75 -43.36
C ASP A 26 55.41 -24.09 -44.75
N SER A 27 55.18 -23.05 -45.55
CA SER A 27 54.78 -23.12 -46.97
C SER A 27 55.97 -23.48 -47.86
N PRO A 28 55.75 -24.05 -49.07
CA PRO A 28 55.82 -23.18 -50.26
C PRO A 28 54.91 -23.59 -51.45
N THR A 29 54.98 -22.81 -52.53
CA THR A 29 54.24 -22.89 -53.79
C THR A 29 54.68 -24.00 -54.76
N ALA A 30 53.77 -24.58 -55.56
CA ALA A 30 53.79 -24.54 -57.06
C ALA A 30 52.80 -25.50 -57.79
N SER A 31 52.34 -25.07 -58.97
CA SER A 31 51.91 -25.84 -60.16
C SER A 31 50.77 -26.89 -60.13
N SER A 32 49.68 -26.52 -60.83
CA SER A 32 48.81 -27.31 -61.77
C SER A 32 49.56 -28.47 -62.49
N PRO A 33 48.94 -29.63 -62.88
CA PRO A 33 47.67 -29.62 -63.64
C PRO A 33 46.65 -30.80 -63.55
N ASN A 34 45.42 -30.42 -63.91
CA ASN A 34 44.33 -31.12 -64.61
C ASN A 34 43.87 -32.57 -64.30
N SER A 35 42.53 -32.64 -64.22
CA SER A 35 41.63 -33.69 -64.72
C SER A 35 41.69 -35.10 -64.11
N SER A 36 40.73 -35.37 -63.21
CA SER A 36 39.94 -36.61 -63.27
C SER A 36 38.46 -36.26 -63.11
N GLN A 37 37.62 -36.78 -64.00
CA GLN A 37 36.16 -36.59 -63.93
C GLN A 37 35.62 -37.36 -62.71
N SER A 38 34.99 -36.68 -61.75
CA SER A 38 34.06 -37.36 -60.86
C SER A 38 32.70 -37.42 -61.54
N THR A 39 32.29 -38.61 -61.97
CA THR A 39 30.91 -38.87 -62.40
C THR A 39 29.95 -38.47 -61.28
N GLU A 40 29.10 -37.49 -61.54
CA GLU A 40 28.07 -37.05 -60.60
C GLU A 40 27.14 -38.24 -60.29
N ARG A 41 27.17 -38.74 -59.05
CA ARG A 41 26.39 -39.91 -58.66
C ARG A 41 24.92 -39.49 -58.56
N VAL A 42 24.10 -39.98 -59.48
CA VAL A 42 22.66 -39.69 -59.47
C VAL A 42 22.02 -40.30 -58.21
N PRO A 43 21.40 -39.49 -57.34
CA PRO A 43 20.68 -39.99 -56.17
C PRO A 43 19.46 -40.80 -56.60
N THR A 44 19.24 -41.96 -55.99
CA THR A 44 18.03 -42.78 -56.26
C THR A 44 17.19 -43.07 -55.02
N ARG A 45 17.76 -42.98 -53.81
CA ARG A 45 17.02 -43.20 -52.56
C ARG A 45 17.60 -42.41 -51.39
N ILE A 46 16.74 -42.07 -50.43
CA ILE A 46 17.11 -41.62 -49.08
C ILE A 46 16.71 -42.72 -48.10
N ASN A 47 17.56 -43.00 -47.10
CA ASN A 47 17.19 -43.77 -45.92
C ASN A 47 17.20 -42.84 -44.70
N VAL A 48 16.28 -43.06 -43.75
CA VAL A 48 16.18 -42.33 -42.47
C VAL A 48 16.30 -43.33 -41.32
N ALA A 49 17.00 -42.94 -40.26
CA ALA A 49 17.12 -43.72 -39.02
C ALA A 49 17.01 -42.81 -37.79
N PRO A 50 16.39 -43.27 -36.68
CA PRO A 50 15.58 -44.49 -36.58
C PRO A 50 14.31 -44.42 -37.47
N THR A 51 13.73 -45.58 -37.82
CA THR A 51 12.52 -45.64 -38.66
C THR A 51 11.25 -45.35 -37.87
N ASP A 52 11.23 -45.73 -36.60
CA ASP A 52 10.12 -45.57 -35.67
C ASP A 52 10.68 -45.18 -34.31
N THR A 53 10.01 -44.28 -33.58
CA THR A 53 10.42 -43.88 -32.22
C THR A 53 9.20 -43.52 -31.38
N THR A 54 9.15 -44.03 -30.14
CA THR A 54 8.07 -43.71 -29.20
C THR A 54 8.61 -42.89 -28.03
N PHE A 55 8.06 -41.69 -27.84
CA PHE A 55 8.35 -40.82 -26.69
C PHE A 55 7.25 -40.90 -25.64
N ILE A 56 7.65 -41.03 -24.37
CA ILE A 56 6.74 -41.15 -23.22
C ILE A 56 6.67 -39.89 -22.33
N ALA A 57 7.32 -38.80 -22.75
CA ALA A 57 7.30 -37.48 -22.11
C ALA A 57 7.59 -36.38 -23.14
N PHE A 58 7.04 -35.18 -22.93
CA PHE A 58 7.34 -34.01 -23.77
C PHE A 58 8.78 -33.51 -23.55
N GLY A 59 9.32 -32.80 -24.55
CA GLY A 59 10.73 -32.38 -24.57
C GLY A 59 11.74 -33.53 -24.73
N SER A 60 11.28 -34.77 -24.90
CA SER A 60 12.13 -35.88 -25.33
C SER A 60 12.66 -35.62 -26.74
N ARG A 61 13.94 -35.94 -27.00
CA ARG A 61 14.61 -35.64 -28.27
C ARG A 61 15.23 -36.89 -28.88
N VAL A 62 15.24 -36.97 -30.20
CA VAL A 62 15.98 -37.97 -30.98
C VAL A 62 16.66 -37.28 -32.15
N GLN A 63 17.93 -37.63 -32.40
CA GLN A 63 18.67 -37.12 -33.53
C GLN A 63 18.35 -38.00 -34.75
N MET A 64 17.59 -37.47 -35.70
CA MET A 64 17.34 -38.15 -36.97
C MET A 64 18.61 -38.12 -37.81
N GLN A 65 18.93 -39.25 -38.42
CA GLN A 65 20.02 -39.40 -39.38
C GLN A 65 19.44 -39.74 -40.74
N SER A 66 20.09 -39.26 -41.80
CA SER A 66 19.73 -39.60 -43.18
C SER A 66 20.96 -39.98 -43.99
N THR A 67 20.78 -40.92 -44.93
CA THR A 67 21.82 -41.30 -45.90
C THR A 67 21.20 -41.30 -47.29
N VAL A 68 21.79 -40.53 -48.20
CA VAL A 68 21.42 -40.52 -49.62
C VAL A 68 22.30 -41.52 -50.35
N VAL A 69 21.70 -42.38 -51.19
CA VAL A 69 22.39 -43.44 -51.92
C VAL A 69 22.09 -43.43 -53.42
N ASP A 70 23.07 -43.91 -54.19
CA ASP A 70 22.92 -44.20 -55.62
C ASP A 70 22.24 -45.55 -55.89
N GLN A 71 22.02 -45.88 -57.17
CA GLN A 71 21.39 -47.13 -57.62
C GLN A 71 22.12 -48.42 -57.19
N ASN A 72 23.40 -48.31 -56.78
CA ASN A 72 24.21 -49.40 -56.27
C ASN A 72 24.29 -49.40 -54.72
N ASN A 73 23.39 -48.65 -54.06
CA ASN A 73 23.32 -48.48 -52.61
C ASN A 73 24.59 -47.85 -51.98
N ARG A 74 25.37 -47.08 -52.75
CA ARG A 74 26.58 -46.40 -52.25
C ARG A 74 26.23 -45.00 -51.75
N SER A 75 26.74 -44.63 -50.59
CA SER A 75 26.52 -43.31 -49.99
C SER A 75 27.07 -42.16 -50.86
N ILE A 76 26.27 -41.11 -50.99
CA ILE A 76 26.65 -39.84 -51.59
C ILE A 76 27.09 -38.90 -50.47
N GLN A 77 28.36 -38.50 -50.50
CA GLN A 77 28.95 -37.59 -49.51
C GLN A 77 28.44 -36.15 -49.72
N ASN A 78 28.34 -35.37 -48.64
CA ASN A 78 27.91 -33.96 -48.64
C ASN A 78 26.47 -33.69 -49.15
N ALA A 79 25.57 -34.68 -49.14
CA ALA A 79 24.16 -34.45 -49.49
C ALA A 79 23.41 -33.67 -48.37
N SER A 80 23.07 -32.41 -48.64
CA SER A 80 22.33 -31.53 -47.71
C SER A 80 20.83 -31.83 -47.71
N VAL A 81 20.41 -32.73 -46.83
CA VAL A 81 19.01 -33.14 -46.66
C VAL A 81 18.23 -32.09 -45.85
N THR A 82 17.01 -31.76 -46.28
CA THR A 82 16.08 -30.92 -45.51
C THR A 82 15.09 -31.78 -44.73
N TRP A 83 14.78 -31.36 -43.49
CA TRP A 83 13.88 -32.06 -42.59
C TRP A 83 12.57 -31.29 -42.40
N SER A 84 11.44 -31.99 -42.33
CA SER A 84 10.16 -31.43 -41.88
C SER A 84 9.29 -32.46 -41.16
N SER A 85 8.51 -32.03 -40.19
CA SER A 85 7.47 -32.85 -39.56
C SER A 85 6.19 -32.78 -40.39
N SER A 86 5.38 -33.85 -40.38
CA SER A 86 3.99 -33.78 -40.87
C SER A 86 3.07 -33.04 -39.92
N ASP A 87 3.44 -32.95 -38.64
CA ASP A 87 2.69 -32.26 -37.60
C ASP A 87 3.66 -31.69 -36.55
N ASN A 88 3.85 -30.38 -36.60
CA ASN A 88 4.73 -29.66 -35.66
C ASN A 88 4.12 -29.49 -34.26
N THR A 89 2.81 -29.75 -34.08
CA THR A 89 2.17 -29.74 -32.76
C THR A 89 2.49 -31.00 -31.96
N VAL A 90 2.74 -32.11 -32.66
CA VAL A 90 3.14 -33.40 -32.05
C VAL A 90 4.67 -33.50 -31.95
N VAL A 91 5.41 -33.21 -33.03
CA VAL A 91 6.89 -33.26 -33.07
C VAL A 91 7.44 -32.10 -33.88
N SER A 92 8.28 -31.27 -33.26
CA SER A 92 9.09 -30.28 -33.97
C SER A 92 10.42 -30.89 -34.41
N VAL A 93 10.96 -30.47 -35.55
CA VAL A 93 12.27 -30.93 -36.05
C VAL A 93 13.11 -29.76 -36.53
N LEU A 94 14.35 -29.67 -36.05
CA LEU A 94 15.31 -28.65 -36.47
C LEU A 94 15.94 -29.00 -37.83
N PRO A 95 16.52 -28.02 -38.55
CA PRO A 95 17.28 -28.26 -39.79
C PRO A 95 18.43 -29.27 -39.62
N SER A 96 18.96 -29.42 -38.40
CA SER A 96 19.97 -30.43 -38.04
C SER A 96 19.43 -31.87 -37.96
N GLY A 97 18.11 -32.08 -38.11
CA GLY A 97 17.46 -33.38 -37.91
C GLY A 97 17.12 -33.71 -36.46
N LEU A 98 17.36 -32.81 -35.51
CA LEU A 98 16.98 -33.02 -34.11
C LEU A 98 15.46 -32.90 -33.95
N ALA A 99 14.78 -34.03 -33.77
CA ALA A 99 13.34 -34.10 -33.54
C ALA A 99 13.02 -34.07 -32.03
N THR A 100 12.03 -33.28 -31.63
CA THR A 100 11.62 -33.07 -30.23
C THR A 100 10.11 -33.31 -30.07
N ALA A 101 9.71 -34.06 -29.05
CA ALA A 101 8.31 -34.26 -28.69
C ALA A 101 7.68 -32.97 -28.14
N VAL A 102 6.54 -32.55 -28.70
CA VAL A 102 5.83 -31.30 -28.36
C VAL A 102 4.39 -31.56 -27.90
N GLY A 103 3.71 -32.56 -28.45
CA GLY A 103 2.32 -32.90 -28.16
C GLY A 103 2.03 -34.38 -28.37
N ASN A 104 0.92 -34.89 -27.83
CA ASN A 104 0.54 -36.31 -27.97
C ASN A 104 0.00 -36.60 -29.38
N GLY A 105 0.37 -37.74 -29.98
CA GLY A 105 -0.06 -38.12 -31.33
C GLY A 105 0.99 -38.95 -32.07
N THR A 106 0.94 -38.95 -33.41
CA THR A 106 1.98 -39.56 -34.25
C THR A 106 2.27 -38.67 -35.45
N ALA A 107 3.53 -38.24 -35.57
CA ALA A 107 4.00 -37.41 -36.68
C ALA A 107 5.02 -38.17 -37.55
N GLN A 108 5.03 -37.87 -38.84
CA GLN A 108 6.01 -38.40 -39.80
C GLN A 108 7.10 -37.35 -40.00
N VAL A 109 8.31 -37.61 -39.49
CA VAL A 109 9.49 -36.77 -39.73
C VAL A 109 10.11 -37.18 -41.06
N ARG A 110 10.13 -36.25 -42.02
CA ARG A 110 10.49 -36.49 -43.42
C ARG A 110 11.82 -35.81 -43.77
N ALA A 111 12.71 -36.59 -44.38
CA ALA A 111 13.90 -36.14 -45.07
C ALA A 111 13.60 -35.92 -46.56
N ARG A 112 14.12 -34.83 -47.15
CA ARG A 112 14.02 -34.54 -48.60
C ARG A 112 15.37 -34.15 -49.19
N TYR A 113 15.64 -34.62 -50.42
CA TYR A 113 16.82 -34.25 -51.20
C TYR A 113 16.56 -34.49 -52.69
N LEU A 114 16.69 -33.43 -53.51
CA LEU A 114 16.51 -33.47 -54.98
C LEU A 114 15.28 -34.27 -55.46
N GLY A 115 14.12 -34.03 -54.83
CA GLY A 115 12.85 -34.68 -55.16
C GLY A 115 12.61 -36.04 -54.50
N LEU A 116 13.67 -36.72 -54.03
CA LEU A 116 13.54 -37.93 -53.22
C LEU A 116 13.04 -37.58 -51.81
N THR A 117 12.25 -38.49 -51.22
CA THR A 117 11.76 -38.35 -49.84
C THR A 117 11.83 -39.68 -49.09
N ALA A 118 12.07 -39.60 -47.79
CA ALA A 118 11.95 -40.72 -46.85
C ALA A 118 11.37 -40.21 -45.53
N ALA A 119 10.66 -41.07 -44.80
CA ALA A 119 9.94 -40.70 -43.58
C ALA A 119 10.21 -41.70 -42.46
N ALA A 120 10.11 -41.24 -41.22
CA ALA A 120 10.10 -42.04 -40.01
C ALA A 120 8.94 -41.63 -39.11
N ALA A 121 8.29 -42.59 -38.46
CA ALA A 121 7.19 -42.33 -37.55
C ALA A 121 7.71 -42.00 -36.15
N ILE A 122 7.26 -40.89 -35.57
CA ILE A 122 7.49 -40.58 -34.17
C ILE A 122 6.14 -40.48 -33.46
N THR A 123 5.91 -41.41 -32.55
CA THR A 123 4.70 -41.47 -31.71
C THR A 123 5.01 -40.86 -30.36
N VAL A 124 4.23 -39.87 -29.93
CA VAL A 124 4.33 -39.27 -28.60
C VAL A 124 3.10 -39.68 -27.81
N ARG A 125 3.33 -40.31 -26.66
CA ARG A 125 2.28 -40.72 -25.72
C ARG A 125 2.79 -40.56 -24.30
N GLN A 126 2.52 -39.40 -23.70
CA GLN A 126 2.85 -39.17 -22.29
C GLN A 126 2.29 -40.28 -21.39
N VAL A 127 3.11 -40.70 -20.43
CA VAL A 127 2.73 -41.69 -19.42
C VAL A 127 2.76 -41.01 -18.04
N PRO A 128 1.65 -41.04 -17.27
CA PRO A 128 1.63 -40.57 -15.89
C PRO A 128 2.72 -41.24 -15.05
N SER A 129 3.58 -40.41 -14.43
CA SER A 129 4.65 -40.83 -13.53
C SER A 129 4.38 -40.45 -12.07
N ALA A 130 3.59 -39.39 -11.83
CA ALA A 130 3.09 -39.04 -10.50
C ALA A 130 1.82 -38.18 -10.62
N VAL A 131 1.08 -38.08 -9.52
CA VAL A 131 -0.02 -37.12 -9.34
C VAL A 131 0.34 -36.25 -8.13
N ARG A 132 0.36 -34.93 -8.31
CA ARG A 132 0.55 -33.97 -7.21
C ARG A 132 -0.79 -33.34 -6.87
N ILE A 133 -1.23 -33.43 -5.62
CA ILE A 133 -2.45 -32.80 -5.14
C ILE A 133 -2.08 -31.48 -4.45
N GLN A 134 -2.83 -30.42 -4.73
CA GLN A 134 -2.67 -29.13 -4.08
C GLN A 134 -4.05 -28.58 -3.62
N PRO A 135 -4.17 -28.13 -2.36
CA PRO A 135 -3.21 -28.31 -1.26
C PRO A 135 -2.95 -29.78 -0.89
N SER A 136 -1.74 -30.09 -0.40
CA SER A 136 -1.32 -31.45 -0.01
C SER A 136 -1.63 -31.80 1.45
N SER A 137 -2.01 -30.82 2.25
CA SER A 137 -2.56 -30.98 3.59
C SER A 137 -3.65 -29.91 3.79
N VAL A 138 -4.76 -30.28 4.41
CA VAL A 138 -5.92 -29.41 4.66
C VAL A 138 -6.38 -29.61 6.09
N VAL A 139 -6.70 -28.50 6.76
CA VAL A 139 -7.52 -28.50 7.96
C VAL A 139 -8.88 -27.90 7.60
N LEU A 140 -9.96 -28.68 7.79
CA LEU A 140 -11.34 -28.19 7.71
C LEU A 140 -11.83 -27.99 9.16
N MET A 141 -12.46 -26.86 9.44
CA MET A 141 -12.71 -26.38 10.82
C MET A 141 -14.16 -26.62 11.29
N SER A 142 -15.05 -27.03 10.38
CA SER A 142 -16.45 -27.30 10.66
C SER A 142 -17.02 -28.41 9.78
N ILE A 143 -17.99 -29.15 10.32
CA ILE A 143 -18.74 -30.17 9.54
C ILE A 143 -19.51 -29.47 8.42
N ARG A 144 -19.49 -30.03 7.21
CA ARG A 144 -19.94 -29.45 5.93
C ARG A 144 -19.05 -28.37 5.31
N ASP A 145 -17.95 -27.96 5.95
CA ASP A 145 -16.91 -27.23 5.23
C ASP A 145 -16.47 -28.03 4.01
N TYR A 146 -16.06 -27.32 2.96
CA TYR A 146 -15.54 -27.95 1.77
C TYR A 146 -14.33 -27.20 1.23
N ILE A 147 -13.44 -27.95 0.59
CA ILE A 147 -12.33 -27.40 -0.18
C ILE A 147 -12.30 -28.04 -1.56
N GLN A 148 -11.89 -27.27 -2.56
CA GLN A 148 -11.61 -27.82 -3.88
C GLN A 148 -10.14 -28.23 -3.94
N LEU A 149 -9.87 -29.54 -4.00
CA LEU A 149 -8.52 -30.03 -4.28
C LEU A 149 -8.28 -30.02 -5.80
N SER A 150 -7.07 -29.67 -6.19
CA SER A 150 -6.58 -29.77 -7.57
C SER A 150 -5.57 -30.92 -7.67
N ALA A 151 -5.58 -31.65 -8.79
CA ALA A 151 -4.64 -32.74 -9.05
C ALA A 151 -3.91 -32.51 -10.36
N ARG A 152 -2.59 -32.31 -10.27
CA ARG A 152 -1.68 -32.12 -11.41
C ARG A 152 -1.01 -33.46 -11.74
N VAL A 153 -1.39 -34.07 -12.86
CA VAL A 153 -0.80 -35.33 -13.33
C VAL A 153 0.41 -35.03 -14.19
N ILE A 154 1.57 -35.60 -13.83
CA ILE A 154 2.85 -35.29 -14.45
C ILE A 154 3.56 -36.52 -15.03
N ASP A 155 4.32 -36.31 -16.10
CA ASP A 155 5.26 -37.29 -16.62
C ASP A 155 6.58 -37.33 -15.81
N PHE A 156 7.49 -38.24 -16.14
CA PHE A 156 8.75 -38.44 -15.39
C PHE A 156 9.74 -37.25 -15.48
N ARG A 157 9.43 -36.25 -16.32
CA ARG A 157 10.17 -34.98 -16.44
C ARG A 157 9.40 -33.81 -15.80
N ASN A 158 8.36 -34.09 -15.01
CA ASN A 158 7.55 -33.11 -14.28
C ASN A 158 6.68 -32.20 -15.18
N ASN A 159 6.52 -32.53 -16.47
CA ASN A 159 5.60 -31.84 -17.38
C ASN A 159 4.15 -32.28 -17.14
N ASP A 160 3.19 -31.39 -17.40
CA ASP A 160 1.76 -31.71 -17.33
C ASP A 160 1.28 -32.68 -18.41
N ILE A 161 0.33 -33.52 -18.03
CA ILE A 161 -0.48 -34.33 -18.93
C ILE A 161 -1.90 -33.76 -18.90
N ARG A 162 -2.22 -32.87 -19.85
CA ARG A 162 -3.44 -32.04 -19.84
C ARG A 162 -4.74 -32.84 -19.89
N ASP A 163 -4.74 -33.99 -20.58
CA ASP A 163 -5.92 -34.84 -20.76
C ASP A 163 -5.95 -36.03 -19.77
N ALA A 164 -5.21 -35.95 -18.66
CA ALA A 164 -5.12 -37.05 -17.71
C ALA A 164 -6.42 -37.20 -16.90
N VAL A 165 -7.14 -38.29 -17.14
CA VAL A 165 -8.29 -38.68 -16.31
C VAL A 165 -7.81 -38.92 -14.87
N VAL A 166 -8.39 -38.17 -13.93
CA VAL A 166 -8.14 -38.31 -12.49
C VAL A 166 -9.40 -38.85 -11.81
N SER A 167 -9.27 -39.91 -11.03
CA SER A 167 -10.31 -40.39 -10.12
C SER A 167 -9.94 -40.06 -8.67
N TRP A 168 -10.93 -39.61 -7.91
CA TRP A 168 -10.78 -39.20 -6.52
C TRP A 168 -11.41 -40.23 -5.57
N GLN A 169 -10.77 -40.46 -4.43
CA GLN A 169 -11.26 -41.35 -3.38
C GLN A 169 -10.89 -40.81 -1.99
N SER A 170 -11.82 -40.89 -1.03
CA SER A 170 -11.53 -40.68 0.39
C SER A 170 -11.18 -42.01 1.06
N GLY A 171 -10.12 -42.02 1.87
CA GLY A 171 -9.72 -43.16 2.69
C GLY A 171 -10.68 -43.45 3.85
N ASN A 172 -11.45 -42.44 4.28
CA ASN A 172 -12.52 -42.57 5.26
C ASN A 172 -13.67 -41.59 4.95
N THR A 173 -14.71 -42.10 4.29
CA THR A 173 -15.91 -41.33 3.91
C THR A 173 -16.78 -40.89 5.09
N ALA A 174 -16.56 -41.43 6.30
CA ALA A 174 -17.23 -40.94 7.50
C ALA A 174 -16.62 -39.63 8.01
N VAL A 175 -15.32 -39.40 7.78
CA VAL A 175 -14.61 -38.16 8.16
C VAL A 175 -14.78 -37.08 7.08
N ALA A 176 -14.49 -37.40 5.82
CA ALA A 176 -14.75 -36.49 4.70
C ALA A 176 -15.09 -37.25 3.41
N THR A 177 -16.01 -36.70 2.61
CA THR A 177 -16.32 -37.20 1.26
C THR A 177 -15.55 -36.42 0.21
N VAL A 178 -15.43 -36.97 -1.01
CA VAL A 178 -14.84 -36.27 -2.16
C VAL A 178 -15.69 -36.51 -3.42
N SER A 179 -15.95 -35.45 -4.19
CA SER A 179 -16.67 -35.51 -5.46
C SER A 179 -15.78 -36.01 -6.60
N ALA A 180 -16.38 -36.33 -7.75
CA ALA A 180 -15.65 -36.61 -8.99
C ALA A 180 -14.78 -35.43 -9.47
N SER A 181 -15.10 -34.18 -9.07
CA SER A 181 -14.32 -32.98 -9.40
C SER A 181 -13.17 -32.71 -8.41
N GLY A 182 -13.02 -33.47 -7.32
CA GLY A 182 -12.03 -33.21 -6.27
C GLY A 182 -12.50 -32.26 -5.16
N ARG A 183 -13.79 -31.91 -5.12
CA ARG A 183 -14.38 -31.16 -4.00
C ARG A 183 -14.49 -32.09 -2.79
N VAL A 184 -13.71 -31.82 -1.75
CA VAL A 184 -13.75 -32.53 -0.47
C VAL A 184 -14.72 -31.83 0.47
N THR A 185 -15.57 -32.59 1.16
CA THR A 185 -16.54 -32.04 2.13
C THR A 185 -16.45 -32.78 3.46
N ALA A 186 -16.29 -32.04 4.56
CA ALA A 186 -16.23 -32.54 5.93
C ALA A 186 -17.56 -33.20 6.37
N VAL A 187 -17.46 -34.35 7.02
CA VAL A 187 -18.61 -35.18 7.47
C VAL A 187 -18.56 -35.45 8.98
N SER A 188 -17.39 -35.77 9.53
CA SER A 188 -17.18 -35.91 10.97
C SER A 188 -15.75 -35.56 11.37
N PRO A 189 -15.47 -35.28 12.64
CA PRO A 189 -14.12 -35.00 13.11
C PRO A 189 -13.19 -36.21 12.95
N GLY A 190 -11.92 -35.96 12.66
CA GLY A 190 -10.88 -36.98 12.48
C GLY A 190 -9.97 -36.70 11.29
N GLU A 191 -9.05 -37.63 11.03
CA GLU A 191 -8.12 -37.54 9.91
C GLU A 191 -8.49 -38.54 8.81
N THR A 192 -8.36 -38.12 7.56
CA THR A 192 -8.53 -38.95 6.38
C THR A 192 -7.56 -38.55 5.28
N THR A 193 -7.26 -39.48 4.38
CA THR A 193 -6.48 -39.19 3.17
C THR A 193 -7.40 -39.07 1.97
N ILE A 194 -7.20 -38.04 1.15
CA ILE A 194 -7.85 -37.93 -0.16
C ILE A 194 -6.82 -38.33 -1.21
N THR A 195 -7.12 -39.41 -1.93
CA THR A 195 -6.25 -39.99 -2.95
C THR A 195 -6.77 -39.61 -4.33
N ALA A 196 -5.90 -39.04 -5.17
CA ALA A 196 -6.15 -38.77 -6.59
C ALA A 196 -5.33 -39.75 -7.42
N MET A 197 -5.97 -40.50 -8.31
CA MET A 197 -5.34 -41.55 -9.11
C MET A 197 -5.45 -41.24 -10.60
N SER A 198 -4.37 -41.46 -11.36
CA SER A 198 -4.40 -41.44 -12.83
C SER A 198 -3.64 -42.64 -13.36
N GLY A 199 -4.36 -43.59 -13.97
CA GLY A 199 -3.80 -44.87 -14.42
C GLY A 199 -3.28 -45.73 -13.26
N ARG A 200 -1.96 -45.83 -13.11
CA ARG A 200 -1.29 -46.62 -12.06
C ARG A 200 -0.55 -45.76 -11.01
N VAL A 201 -0.61 -44.44 -11.13
CA VAL A 201 0.06 -43.51 -10.21
C VAL A 201 -0.97 -42.74 -9.39
N SER A 202 -0.62 -42.45 -8.15
CA SER A 202 -1.51 -41.81 -7.18
C SER A 202 -0.77 -40.73 -6.40
N GLY A 203 -1.49 -39.66 -6.07
CA GLY A 203 -1.10 -38.66 -5.08
C GLY A 203 -2.04 -38.74 -3.89
N GLN A 204 -1.60 -38.27 -2.74
CA GLN A 204 -2.42 -38.18 -1.53
C GLN A 204 -2.31 -36.79 -0.92
N ALA A 205 -3.44 -36.28 -0.43
CA ALA A 205 -3.50 -35.13 0.45
C ALA A 205 -4.04 -35.58 1.82
N GLN A 206 -3.45 -35.05 2.88
CA GLN A 206 -4.01 -35.22 4.23
C GLN A 206 -5.17 -34.25 4.42
N VAL A 207 -6.26 -34.71 5.04
CA VAL A 207 -7.40 -33.88 5.42
C VAL A 207 -7.71 -34.17 6.88
N THR A 208 -7.36 -33.23 7.75
CA THR A 208 -7.76 -33.23 9.15
C THR A 208 -9.06 -32.43 9.24
N VAL A 209 -10.18 -33.11 9.48
CA VAL A 209 -11.41 -32.44 9.90
C VAL A 209 -11.29 -32.21 11.40
N GLN A 210 -10.93 -31.00 11.78
CA GLN A 210 -11.09 -30.55 13.14
C GLN A 210 -12.54 -30.06 13.26
N ASP A 211 -13.35 -30.75 14.05
CA ASP A 211 -14.29 -29.95 14.84
C ASP A 211 -13.39 -29.07 15.71
N SER A 212 -13.50 -27.74 15.56
CA SER A 212 -13.53 -26.94 16.77
C SER A 212 -14.70 -27.48 17.59
N GLY A 213 -14.38 -28.37 18.55
CA GLY A 213 -15.36 -29.14 19.33
C GLY A 213 -16.48 -28.25 19.84
N PRO A 214 -17.70 -28.79 19.86
CA PRO A 214 -18.92 -28.15 19.36
C PRO A 214 -18.92 -26.62 19.40
N GLN A 215 -19.27 -26.01 18.26
CA GLN A 215 -19.80 -24.65 18.16
C GLN A 215 -20.59 -24.33 19.46
N PRO A 216 -20.13 -23.38 20.30
CA PRO A 216 -20.59 -23.19 21.67
C PRO A 216 -22.09 -23.33 21.85
N SER A 217 -22.51 -24.53 22.24
CA SER A 217 -23.94 -24.87 22.29
C SER A 217 -24.67 -24.16 23.44
N THR A 218 -23.88 -23.56 24.33
CA THR A 218 -24.29 -22.75 25.46
C THR A 218 -23.34 -21.57 25.62
N ASP A 219 -23.83 -20.46 26.19
CA ASP A 219 -23.00 -19.28 26.51
C ASP A 219 -21.81 -19.62 27.42
N ARG A 220 -21.92 -20.69 28.22
CA ARG A 220 -20.83 -21.23 29.05
C ARG A 220 -19.60 -21.59 28.23
N ASP A 221 -19.79 -22.21 27.08
CA ASP A 221 -18.68 -22.65 26.22
C ASP A 221 -17.96 -21.43 25.61
N VAL A 222 -18.71 -20.38 25.25
CA VAL A 222 -18.15 -19.07 24.83
C VAL A 222 -17.34 -18.43 25.95
N LEU A 223 -17.88 -18.40 27.17
CA LEU A 223 -17.19 -17.85 28.33
C LEU A 223 -15.92 -18.64 28.68
N VAL A 224 -15.94 -19.97 28.59
CA VAL A 224 -14.73 -20.81 28.78
C VAL A 224 -13.67 -20.48 27.72
N ALA A 225 -14.06 -20.32 26.46
CA ALA A 225 -13.13 -19.91 25.41
C ALA A 225 -12.54 -18.51 25.66
N PHE A 226 -13.36 -17.55 26.10
CA PHE A 226 -12.93 -16.21 26.51
C PHE A 226 -11.96 -16.22 27.70
N TYR A 227 -12.25 -17.02 28.73
CA TYR A 227 -11.38 -17.22 29.89
C TYR A 227 -10.00 -17.75 29.47
N ASN A 228 -9.96 -18.76 28.62
CA ASN A 228 -8.71 -19.35 28.14
C ASN A 228 -7.93 -18.37 27.24
N ALA A 229 -8.59 -17.72 26.29
CA ALA A 229 -7.97 -16.77 25.35
C ALA A 229 -7.36 -15.55 26.06
N THR A 230 -7.96 -15.10 27.16
CA THR A 230 -7.55 -13.87 27.85
C THR A 230 -6.75 -14.08 29.15
N GLY A 231 -6.24 -15.30 29.36
CA GLY A 231 -5.33 -15.60 30.47
C GLY A 231 -6.01 -15.76 31.83
N GLY A 232 -7.22 -16.32 31.86
CA GLY A 232 -8.09 -16.54 33.02
C GLY A 232 -7.43 -16.91 34.36
N PRO A 233 -6.46 -17.84 34.40
CA PRO A 233 -5.75 -18.20 35.63
C PRO A 233 -4.86 -17.08 36.21
N GLN A 234 -4.75 -15.94 35.53
CA GLN A 234 -3.95 -14.76 35.92
C GLN A 234 -4.80 -13.49 36.08
N TRP A 235 -6.13 -13.58 35.97
CA TRP A 235 -7.02 -12.47 36.29
C TRP A 235 -6.96 -12.12 37.80
N THR A 236 -7.31 -10.89 38.15
CA THR A 236 -7.33 -10.43 39.54
C THR A 236 -8.43 -11.12 40.36
N ASP A 237 -9.62 -11.24 39.77
CA ASP A 237 -10.77 -12.00 40.27
C ASP A 237 -11.30 -12.90 39.15
N ASN A 238 -11.28 -14.21 39.41
CA ASN A 238 -11.87 -15.24 38.57
C ASN A 238 -12.85 -16.13 39.36
N THR A 239 -13.50 -15.57 40.39
CA THR A 239 -14.41 -16.29 41.27
C THR A 239 -15.50 -17.03 40.49
N ASN A 240 -15.65 -18.32 40.79
CA ASN A 240 -16.53 -19.30 40.15
C ASN A 240 -16.29 -19.60 38.66
N TRP A 241 -15.36 -18.94 37.97
CA TRP A 241 -15.04 -19.29 36.58
C TRP A 241 -14.52 -20.73 36.47
N LEU A 242 -14.91 -21.43 35.40
CA LEU A 242 -14.71 -22.87 35.18
C LEU A 242 -15.35 -23.80 36.24
N SER A 243 -16.07 -23.30 37.25
CA SER A 243 -16.74 -24.14 38.25
C SER A 243 -18.06 -24.72 37.73
N GLU A 244 -18.57 -25.76 38.40
CA GLU A 244 -19.90 -26.35 38.14
C GLU A 244 -21.09 -25.43 38.52
N ARG A 245 -20.82 -24.19 38.98
CA ARG A 245 -21.88 -23.20 39.22
C ARG A 245 -22.50 -22.71 37.89
N PRO A 246 -23.79 -22.33 37.89
CA PRO A 246 -24.41 -21.60 36.78
C PRO A 246 -23.57 -20.38 36.38
N VAL A 247 -23.53 -20.05 35.09
CA VAL A 247 -22.70 -18.94 34.60
C VAL A 247 -23.12 -17.57 35.16
N GLY A 248 -24.38 -17.40 35.57
CA GLY A 248 -24.83 -16.20 36.30
C GLY A 248 -24.31 -16.06 37.74
N GLU A 249 -23.60 -17.08 38.27
CA GLU A 249 -22.83 -16.97 39.52
C GLU A 249 -21.33 -16.69 39.27
N TRP A 250 -20.89 -16.58 38.00
CA TRP A 250 -19.50 -16.28 37.66
C TRP A 250 -19.22 -14.79 37.80
N TYR A 251 -18.05 -14.44 38.35
CA TYR A 251 -17.67 -13.04 38.53
C TYR A 251 -17.77 -12.25 37.21
N GLY A 252 -18.48 -11.12 37.23
CA GLY A 252 -18.66 -10.26 36.06
C GLY A 252 -19.70 -10.71 35.04
N VAL A 253 -20.41 -11.83 35.24
CA VAL A 253 -21.42 -12.36 34.29
C VAL A 253 -22.84 -12.13 34.81
N THR A 254 -23.70 -11.56 33.98
CA THR A 254 -25.16 -11.46 34.25
C THR A 254 -25.95 -12.21 33.19
N VAL A 255 -26.97 -12.96 33.62
CA VAL A 255 -27.91 -13.70 32.75
C VAL A 255 -29.33 -13.15 32.84
N ASP A 256 -30.16 -13.43 31.83
CA ASP A 256 -31.60 -13.20 31.88
C ASP A 256 -32.37 -14.34 32.57
N HIS A 257 -33.71 -14.22 32.61
CA HIS A 257 -34.61 -15.21 33.20
C HIS A 257 -34.59 -16.59 32.52
N SER A 258 -34.03 -16.70 31.31
CA SER A 258 -33.84 -17.97 30.59
C SER A 258 -32.45 -18.58 30.78
N GLY A 259 -31.54 -17.84 31.43
CA GLY A 259 -30.15 -18.25 31.66
C GLY A 259 -29.17 -17.77 30.57
N SER A 260 -29.64 -17.00 29.58
CA SER A 260 -28.79 -16.44 28.52
C SER A 260 -27.99 -15.23 29.02
N VAL A 261 -26.71 -15.15 28.67
CA VAL A 261 -25.79 -14.08 29.09
C VAL A 261 -26.18 -12.75 28.44
N THR A 262 -26.43 -11.75 29.28
CA THR A 262 -26.82 -10.40 28.86
C THR A 262 -25.80 -9.33 29.23
N GLN A 263 -24.87 -9.60 30.16
CA GLN A 263 -23.76 -8.68 30.47
C GLN A 263 -22.49 -9.46 30.82
N LEU A 264 -21.35 -8.96 30.32
CA LEU A 264 -20.01 -9.37 30.70
C LEU A 264 -19.21 -8.12 31.07
N SER A 265 -18.93 -7.93 32.36
CA SER A 265 -18.22 -6.75 32.90
C SER A 265 -17.05 -7.21 33.77
N LEU A 266 -15.83 -7.00 33.30
CA LEU A 266 -14.56 -7.38 33.94
C LEU A 266 -13.51 -6.24 33.89
N PRO A 267 -13.86 -5.01 34.30
CA PRO A 267 -12.92 -3.90 34.27
C PRO A 267 -11.80 -4.06 35.29
N GLY A 268 -10.58 -3.61 34.98
CA GLY A 268 -9.47 -3.63 35.94
C GLY A 268 -8.92 -5.03 36.29
N ASN A 269 -9.31 -6.06 35.56
CA ASN A 269 -9.14 -7.45 35.99
C ASN A 269 -7.88 -8.17 35.45
N ASN A 270 -6.91 -7.41 34.89
CA ASN A 270 -5.64 -7.91 34.33
C ASN A 270 -5.79 -8.97 33.21
N LEU A 271 -6.88 -8.90 32.42
CA LEU A 271 -7.03 -9.68 31.18
C LEU A 271 -5.89 -9.36 30.20
N ARG A 272 -5.43 -10.37 29.45
CA ARG A 272 -4.34 -10.27 28.47
C ARG A 272 -4.76 -10.91 27.15
N GLY A 273 -3.90 -10.93 26.14
CA GLY A 273 -4.16 -11.67 24.89
C GLY A 273 -5.27 -11.03 24.05
N GLY A 274 -5.77 -11.77 23.05
CA GLY A 274 -6.76 -11.28 22.10
C GLY A 274 -8.20 -11.46 22.56
N LEU A 275 -9.08 -10.57 22.09
CA LEU A 275 -10.52 -10.81 22.10
C LEU A 275 -10.83 -11.94 21.10
N PRO A 276 -11.38 -13.09 21.53
CA PRO A 276 -11.67 -14.18 20.61
C PRO A 276 -12.99 -13.90 19.86
N SER A 277 -13.01 -14.19 18.55
CA SER A 277 -14.17 -13.99 17.66
C SER A 277 -15.45 -14.66 18.15
N VAL A 278 -15.32 -15.78 18.87
CA VAL A 278 -16.42 -16.54 19.50
C VAL A 278 -17.29 -15.70 20.45
N LEU A 279 -16.81 -14.57 20.97
CA LEU A 279 -17.64 -13.62 21.73
C LEU A 279 -18.87 -13.14 20.93
N GLY A 280 -18.80 -13.12 19.60
CA GLY A 280 -19.91 -12.76 18.71
C GLY A 280 -21.12 -13.70 18.79
N GLU A 281 -20.99 -14.89 19.39
CA GLU A 281 -22.09 -15.84 19.55
C GLU A 281 -23.01 -15.53 20.75
N LEU A 282 -22.60 -14.64 21.66
CA LEU A 282 -23.43 -14.18 22.79
C LEU A 282 -24.51 -13.18 22.31
N THR A 283 -25.37 -13.58 21.37
CA THR A 283 -26.33 -12.69 20.67
C THR A 283 -27.34 -11.97 21.57
N LYS A 284 -27.47 -12.37 22.85
CA LYS A 284 -28.28 -11.68 23.88
C LYS A 284 -27.51 -10.65 24.70
N LEU A 285 -26.21 -10.46 24.44
CA LEU A 285 -25.35 -9.55 25.18
C LEU A 285 -25.76 -8.09 24.95
N THR A 286 -26.08 -7.41 26.05
CA THR A 286 -26.46 -5.98 26.10
C THR A 286 -25.33 -5.08 26.61
N ARG A 287 -24.35 -5.63 27.35
CA ARG A 287 -23.14 -4.92 27.78
C ARG A 287 -21.90 -5.80 27.67
N LEU A 288 -20.84 -5.24 27.10
CA LEU A 288 -19.49 -5.78 27.13
C LEU A 288 -18.54 -4.70 27.66
N GLU A 289 -18.02 -4.89 28.86
CA GLU A 289 -17.20 -3.91 29.59
C GLU A 289 -15.89 -4.57 30.03
N LEU A 290 -14.82 -4.38 29.26
CA LEU A 290 -13.50 -4.98 29.47
C LEU A 290 -12.39 -3.93 29.59
N TRP A 291 -12.77 -2.71 29.99
CA TRP A 291 -11.87 -1.56 30.07
C TRP A 291 -10.85 -1.65 31.22
N HIS A 292 -9.74 -0.90 31.12
CA HIS A 292 -8.61 -0.95 32.06
C HIS A 292 -8.00 -2.36 32.22
N ASN A 293 -7.66 -2.98 31.10
CA ASN A 293 -7.03 -4.30 31.05
C ASN A 293 -5.73 -4.25 30.21
N ARG A 294 -5.24 -5.40 29.72
CA ARG A 294 -4.05 -5.52 28.87
C ARG A 294 -4.34 -6.37 27.63
N LEU A 295 -5.59 -6.31 27.14
CA LEU A 295 -6.01 -6.96 25.90
C LEU A 295 -5.25 -6.38 24.71
N SER A 296 -4.94 -7.20 23.73
CA SER A 296 -4.04 -6.87 22.60
C SER A 296 -4.53 -7.49 21.29
N GLY A 297 -4.12 -6.95 20.15
CA GLY A 297 -4.59 -7.42 18.84
C GLY A 297 -5.90 -6.74 18.42
N VAL A 298 -6.55 -7.26 17.38
CA VAL A 298 -7.67 -6.57 16.72
C VAL A 298 -9.01 -6.75 17.42
N ILE A 299 -9.93 -5.81 17.19
CA ILE A 299 -11.35 -5.95 17.50
C ILE A 299 -11.98 -6.94 16.49
N PRO A 300 -12.54 -8.09 16.91
CA PRO A 300 -13.10 -9.07 15.97
C PRO A 300 -14.34 -8.58 15.23
N VAL A 301 -14.43 -8.88 13.93
CA VAL A 301 -15.59 -8.51 13.09
C VAL A 301 -16.88 -9.20 13.55
N GLU A 302 -16.76 -10.36 14.21
CA GLU A 302 -17.88 -11.14 14.75
C GLU A 302 -18.63 -10.40 15.87
N LEU A 303 -18.02 -9.40 16.53
CA LEU A 303 -18.75 -8.55 17.48
C LEU A 303 -19.90 -7.78 16.81
N GLY A 304 -19.85 -7.57 15.48
CA GLY A 304 -20.96 -7.03 14.68
C GLY A 304 -22.23 -7.91 14.66
N ARG A 305 -22.18 -9.14 15.20
CA ARG A 305 -23.35 -10.03 15.37
C ARG A 305 -24.19 -9.71 16.61
N LEU A 306 -23.67 -8.91 17.55
CA LEU A 306 -24.28 -8.64 18.85
C LEU A 306 -25.40 -7.58 18.76
N SER A 307 -26.46 -7.85 18.01
CA SER A 307 -27.51 -6.86 17.68
C SER A 307 -28.23 -6.23 18.88
N GLU A 308 -28.22 -6.87 20.05
CA GLU A 308 -28.81 -6.36 21.30
C GLU A 308 -27.87 -5.46 22.11
N LEU A 309 -26.62 -5.27 21.68
CA LEU A 309 -25.57 -4.59 22.44
C LEU A 309 -25.88 -3.09 22.60
N ARG A 310 -25.77 -2.60 23.84
CA ARG A 310 -26.05 -1.22 24.26
C ARG A 310 -24.80 -0.51 24.80
N THR A 311 -23.85 -1.27 25.34
CA THR A 311 -22.57 -0.75 25.84
C THR A 311 -21.44 -1.64 25.33
N LEU A 312 -20.49 -1.03 24.62
CA LEU A 312 -19.21 -1.62 24.26
C LEU A 312 -18.09 -0.72 24.81
N ALA A 313 -17.43 -1.18 25.86
CA ALA A 313 -16.40 -0.44 26.57
C ALA A 313 -15.11 -1.27 26.65
N LEU A 314 -14.15 -0.94 25.78
CA LEU A 314 -12.85 -1.62 25.62
C LEU A 314 -11.66 -0.67 25.88
N GLN A 315 -11.93 0.54 26.38
CA GLN A 315 -10.91 1.57 26.56
C GLN A 315 -9.84 1.20 27.60
N ILE A 316 -8.66 1.80 27.49
CA ILE A 316 -7.48 1.52 28.34
C ILE A 316 -7.07 0.05 28.21
N ASN A 317 -6.60 -0.30 27.02
CA ASN A 317 -6.07 -1.62 26.64
C ASN A 317 -4.88 -1.43 25.67
N ARG A 318 -4.56 -2.43 24.84
CA ARG A 318 -3.50 -2.41 23.81
C ARG A 318 -4.03 -2.96 22.48
N LEU A 319 -5.31 -2.72 22.18
CA LEU A 319 -5.96 -3.18 20.96
C LEU A 319 -5.38 -2.43 19.76
N THR A 320 -5.18 -3.13 18.65
CA THR A 320 -4.50 -2.63 17.44
C THR A 320 -5.38 -2.76 16.19
N GLY A 321 -4.99 -2.10 15.11
CA GLY A 321 -5.70 -2.17 13.84
C GLY A 321 -6.93 -1.26 13.78
N ASN A 322 -7.74 -1.42 12.74
CA ASN A 322 -8.83 -0.50 12.45
C ASN A 322 -10.10 -0.83 13.25
N ILE A 323 -10.93 0.17 13.50
CA ILE A 323 -12.30 -0.02 13.99
C ILE A 323 -13.10 -0.72 12.87
N PRO A 324 -13.67 -1.93 13.08
CA PRO A 324 -14.38 -2.63 12.02
C PRO A 324 -15.68 -1.92 11.62
N GLU A 325 -15.95 -1.73 10.32
CA GLU A 325 -17.18 -1.07 9.83
C GLU A 325 -18.47 -1.73 10.35
N VAL A 326 -18.41 -3.05 10.59
CA VAL A 326 -19.52 -3.85 11.12
C VAL A 326 -19.95 -3.42 12.53
N VAL A 327 -19.15 -2.66 13.27
CA VAL A 327 -19.56 -2.02 14.53
C VAL A 327 -20.71 -1.03 14.30
N GLY A 328 -20.76 -0.37 13.13
CA GLY A 328 -21.89 0.50 12.73
C GLY A 328 -23.23 -0.22 12.58
N ARG A 329 -23.25 -1.56 12.52
CA ARG A 329 -24.48 -2.36 12.47
C ARG A 329 -25.15 -2.56 13.83
N LEU A 330 -24.48 -2.17 14.92
CA LEU A 330 -24.96 -2.34 16.29
C LEU A 330 -25.96 -1.23 16.68
N THR A 331 -27.06 -1.07 15.94
CA THR A 331 -27.95 0.11 16.03
C THR A 331 -28.62 0.36 17.38
N ASN A 332 -28.57 -0.60 18.32
CA ASN A 332 -29.01 -0.46 19.71
C ASN A 332 -27.95 0.17 20.65
N LEU A 333 -26.73 0.43 20.15
CA LEU A 333 -25.61 0.90 20.95
C LEU A 333 -25.84 2.33 21.47
N ARG A 334 -25.60 2.52 22.78
CA ARG A 334 -25.74 3.78 23.52
C ARG A 334 -24.39 4.34 23.98
N THR A 335 -23.42 3.46 24.20
CA THR A 335 -22.07 3.81 24.63
C THR A 335 -21.06 2.99 23.82
N LEU A 336 -20.19 3.69 23.11
CA LEU A 336 -19.02 3.13 22.44
C LEU A 336 -17.77 3.82 22.98
N ALA A 337 -16.96 3.09 23.73
CA ALA A 337 -15.70 3.58 24.29
C ALA A 337 -14.56 2.63 23.89
N LEU A 338 -13.71 3.10 22.98
CA LEU A 338 -12.57 2.36 22.42
C LEU A 338 -11.22 3.08 22.62
N GLY A 339 -11.22 4.30 23.17
CA GLY A 339 -10.01 5.11 23.38
C GLY A 339 -8.95 4.48 24.30
N ASP A 340 -7.82 5.15 24.48
CA ASP A 340 -6.65 4.64 25.22
C ASP A 340 -6.22 3.24 24.70
N ASN A 341 -5.95 3.16 23.40
CA ASN A 341 -5.57 1.94 22.67
C ASN A 341 -4.57 2.26 21.54
N GLU A 342 -4.13 1.24 20.79
CA GLU A 342 -3.23 1.38 19.64
C GLU A 342 -3.98 1.26 18.29
N LEU A 343 -5.24 1.69 18.26
CA LEU A 343 -6.12 1.62 17.08
C LEU A 343 -5.65 2.58 15.97
N THR A 344 -5.79 2.16 14.71
CA THR A 344 -5.27 2.84 13.52
C THR A 344 -6.35 3.06 12.46
N GLY A 345 -6.03 3.83 11.41
CA GLY A 345 -6.90 4.01 10.25
C GLY A 345 -8.02 5.03 10.47
N PRO A 346 -8.94 5.18 9.50
CA PRO A 346 -10.03 6.15 9.58
C PRO A 346 -11.13 5.74 10.57
N ILE A 347 -11.82 6.74 11.12
CA ILE A 347 -13.09 6.55 11.82
C ILE A 347 -14.13 6.09 10.77
N PRO A 348 -14.77 4.91 10.91
CA PRO A 348 -15.74 4.44 9.92
C PRO A 348 -16.98 5.35 9.83
N PRO A 349 -17.40 5.81 8.64
CA PRO A 349 -18.64 6.57 8.47
C PRO A 349 -19.89 5.84 8.97
N SER A 350 -19.88 4.51 8.97
CA SER A 350 -20.96 3.66 9.49
C SER A 350 -21.23 3.85 10.99
N LEU A 351 -20.30 4.45 11.76
CA LEU A 351 -20.57 4.84 13.15
C LEU A 351 -21.67 5.91 13.25
N GLY A 352 -21.89 6.71 12.20
CA GLY A 352 -22.99 7.68 12.13
C GLY A 352 -24.39 7.05 12.09
N ASP A 353 -24.51 5.77 11.76
CA ASP A 353 -25.80 5.07 11.73
C ASP A 353 -26.24 4.56 13.12
N LEU A 354 -25.37 4.68 14.13
CA LEU A 354 -25.64 4.35 15.53
C LEU A 354 -26.50 5.41 16.23
N THR A 355 -27.67 5.76 15.66
CA THR A 355 -28.50 6.89 16.11
C THR A 355 -29.00 6.84 17.57
N GLN A 356 -28.85 5.71 18.27
CA GLN A 356 -29.11 5.57 19.72
C GLN A 356 -27.93 5.96 20.62
N LEU A 357 -26.77 6.30 20.03
CA LEU A 357 -25.54 6.58 20.74
C LEU A 357 -25.64 7.89 21.55
N THR A 358 -25.17 7.81 22.79
CA THR A 358 -25.14 8.91 23.77
C THR A 358 -23.71 9.27 24.18
N VAL A 359 -22.76 8.33 24.04
CA VAL A 359 -21.33 8.52 24.36
C VAL A 359 -20.49 7.83 23.28
N LEU A 360 -19.57 8.58 22.66
CA LEU A 360 -18.58 8.11 21.70
C LEU A 360 -17.19 8.58 22.12
N LEU A 361 -16.34 7.65 22.58
CA LEU A 361 -14.99 7.94 23.06
C LEU A 361 -13.97 7.11 22.27
N LEU A 362 -13.24 7.78 21.37
CA LEU A 362 -12.18 7.25 20.51
C LEU A 362 -10.84 7.99 20.75
N ASN A 363 -10.72 8.66 21.90
CA ASN A 363 -9.56 9.44 22.33
C ASN A 363 -8.28 8.59 22.48
N ASP A 364 -7.11 9.21 22.52
CA ASP A 364 -5.83 8.58 22.87
C ASP A 364 -5.56 7.30 22.06
N SER A 365 -5.45 7.47 20.75
CA SER A 365 -5.26 6.40 19.76
C SER A 365 -4.39 6.87 18.59
N ARG A 366 -4.29 6.08 17.52
CA ARG A 366 -3.55 6.41 16.28
C ARG A 366 -4.49 6.53 15.08
N LEU A 367 -5.73 6.97 15.30
CA LEU A 367 -6.73 7.15 14.25
C LEU A 367 -6.33 8.32 13.34
N SER A 368 -6.60 8.18 12.04
CA SER A 368 -6.11 9.06 10.98
C SER A 368 -7.23 9.46 10.00
N GLY A 369 -6.96 10.33 9.03
CA GLY A 369 -7.97 10.75 8.06
C GLY A 369 -8.89 11.84 8.60
N MET A 370 -10.09 12.00 8.04
CA MET A 370 -11.04 13.05 8.40
C MET A 370 -12.08 12.59 9.41
N ILE A 371 -12.66 13.53 10.16
CA ILE A 371 -13.87 13.29 10.96
C ILE A 371 -15.05 13.08 9.98
N PRO A 372 -15.75 11.93 9.99
CA PRO A 372 -16.87 11.70 9.09
C PRO A 372 -18.04 12.65 9.38
N SER A 373 -18.64 13.23 8.33
CA SER A 373 -19.78 14.15 8.47
C SER A 373 -21.03 13.43 8.97
N GLU A 374 -21.11 12.11 8.76
CA GLU A 374 -22.15 11.20 9.22
C GLU A 374 -22.25 11.15 10.75
N LEU A 375 -21.20 11.48 11.50
CA LEU A 375 -21.29 11.61 12.97
C LEU A 375 -22.32 12.68 13.38
N GLY A 376 -22.60 13.67 12.52
CA GLY A 376 -23.67 14.65 12.70
C GLY A 376 -25.10 14.06 12.69
N LYS A 377 -25.28 12.78 12.31
CA LYS A 377 -26.56 12.05 12.45
C LYS A 377 -26.87 11.66 13.90
N LEU A 378 -25.86 11.65 14.79
CA LEU A 378 -25.96 11.13 16.16
C LEU A 378 -26.64 12.11 17.13
N THR A 379 -27.85 12.56 16.82
CA THR A 379 -28.53 13.66 17.53
C THR A 379 -28.84 13.41 19.02
N ASN A 380 -28.65 12.18 19.51
CA ASN A 380 -28.74 11.81 20.93
C ASN A 380 -27.40 11.88 21.69
N LEU A 381 -26.29 12.20 21.01
CA LEU A 381 -24.94 12.21 21.56
C LEU A 381 -24.77 13.33 22.59
N ILE A 382 -24.21 12.98 23.74
CA ILE A 382 -23.97 13.86 24.90
C ILE A 382 -22.47 14.12 25.07
N ASP A 383 -21.64 13.11 24.81
CA ASP A 383 -20.19 13.17 24.93
C ASP A 383 -19.50 12.63 23.67
N LEU A 384 -18.60 13.42 23.09
CA LEU A 384 -17.80 13.10 21.90
C LEU A 384 -16.33 13.42 22.15
N GLY A 385 -15.51 12.37 22.30
CA GLY A 385 -14.06 12.48 22.44
C GLY A 385 -13.32 11.81 21.29
N LEU A 386 -12.59 12.61 20.51
CA LEU A 386 -11.74 12.21 19.38
C LEU A 386 -10.30 12.76 19.53
N ASP A 387 -9.98 13.26 20.72
CA ASP A 387 -8.73 13.90 21.11
C ASP A 387 -7.52 12.96 21.12
N THR A 388 -6.31 13.53 21.11
CA THR A 388 -5.02 12.80 21.07
C THR A 388 -4.99 11.73 19.96
N ASN A 389 -5.11 12.17 18.71
CA ASN A 389 -5.13 11.30 17.53
C ASN A 389 -4.34 11.95 16.35
N GLN A 390 -4.46 11.39 15.15
CA GLN A 390 -3.84 11.90 13.92
C GLN A 390 -4.88 12.40 12.91
N LEU A 391 -6.04 12.87 13.38
CA LEU A 391 -7.13 13.34 12.52
C LEU A 391 -6.75 14.64 11.79
N THR A 392 -7.27 14.80 10.59
CA THR A 392 -6.90 15.82 9.59
C THR A 392 -8.14 16.37 8.90
N GLY A 393 -7.97 17.45 8.13
CA GLY A 393 -9.10 18.11 7.45
C GLY A 393 -9.90 18.99 8.40
N GLU A 394 -11.09 19.40 7.95
CA GLU A 394 -11.94 20.35 8.66
C GLU A 394 -12.84 19.69 9.71
N ILE A 395 -13.26 20.48 10.71
CA ILE A 395 -14.34 20.09 11.62
C ILE A 395 -15.66 20.08 10.82
N PRO A 396 -16.40 18.96 10.69
CA PRO A 396 -17.60 18.93 9.87
C PRO A 396 -18.70 19.86 10.42
N PRO A 397 -19.29 20.75 9.60
CA PRO A 397 -20.40 21.61 10.03
C PRO A 397 -21.61 20.82 10.54
N SER A 398 -21.77 19.56 10.11
CA SER A 398 -22.81 18.63 10.57
C SER A 398 -22.72 18.29 12.06
N LEU A 399 -21.57 18.47 12.73
CA LEU A 399 -21.47 18.34 14.18
C LEU A 399 -22.35 19.37 14.92
N GLY A 400 -22.70 20.49 14.28
CA GLY A 400 -23.69 21.46 14.79
C GLY A 400 -25.11 20.89 14.96
N ASN A 401 -25.41 19.72 14.39
CA ASN A 401 -26.70 19.04 14.57
C ASN A 401 -26.82 18.30 15.91
N LEU A 402 -25.72 18.14 16.67
CA LEU A 402 -25.65 17.36 17.90
C LEU A 402 -26.22 18.12 19.10
N VAL A 403 -27.48 18.57 19.02
CA VAL A 403 -28.11 19.48 20.00
C VAL A 403 -28.24 18.94 21.44
N GLN A 404 -27.88 17.67 21.70
CA GLN A 404 -27.78 17.09 23.05
C GLN A 404 -26.36 17.13 23.63
N LEU A 405 -25.35 17.50 22.84
CA LEU A 405 -23.94 17.44 23.19
C LEU A 405 -23.62 18.41 24.33
N ASN A 406 -23.02 17.86 25.39
CA ASN A 406 -22.52 18.59 26.55
C ASN A 406 -21.00 18.77 26.48
N ARG A 407 -20.29 17.81 25.86
CA ARG A 407 -18.83 17.82 25.77
C ARG A 407 -18.37 17.46 24.35
N LEU A 408 -17.44 18.26 23.83
CA LEU A 408 -16.74 18.04 22.58
C LEU A 408 -15.23 18.17 22.82
N GLN A 409 -14.49 17.06 22.65
CA GLN A 409 -13.04 16.99 22.75
C GLN A 409 -12.45 16.61 21.38
N LEU A 410 -11.76 17.56 20.75
CA LEU A 410 -11.04 17.40 19.47
C LEU A 410 -9.57 17.86 19.56
N GLN A 411 -9.08 18.18 20.76
CA GLN A 411 -7.73 18.70 20.96
C GLN A 411 -6.64 17.67 20.61
N ASP A 412 -5.39 18.12 20.46
CA ASP A 412 -4.23 17.27 20.17
C ASP A 412 -4.40 16.43 18.88
N ASN A 413 -4.68 17.12 17.78
CA ASN A 413 -4.89 16.54 16.45
C ASN A 413 -4.22 17.40 15.35
N ARG A 414 -4.56 17.17 14.07
CA ARG A 414 -4.07 17.95 12.91
C ARG A 414 -5.23 18.56 12.12
N LEU A 415 -6.34 18.87 12.79
CA LEU A 415 -7.52 19.50 12.18
C LEU A 415 -7.17 20.91 11.72
N ALA A 416 -7.72 21.34 10.59
CA ALA A 416 -7.43 22.60 9.94
C ALA A 416 -8.71 23.30 9.45
N GLY A 417 -8.58 24.52 8.93
CA GLY A 417 -9.73 25.29 8.44
C GLY A 417 -10.51 26.00 9.56
N PRO A 418 -11.62 26.67 9.23
CA PRO A 418 -12.37 27.49 10.17
C PRO A 418 -13.21 26.67 11.14
N ILE A 419 -13.47 27.25 12.33
CA ILE A 419 -14.45 26.71 13.27
C ILE A 419 -15.85 26.89 12.65
N PRO A 420 -16.65 25.81 12.45
CA PRO A 420 -17.92 25.94 11.75
C PRO A 420 -18.95 26.76 12.53
N LEU A 421 -19.62 27.70 11.86
CA LEU A 421 -20.72 28.51 12.43
C LEU A 421 -21.81 27.64 13.08
N GLY A 422 -22.04 26.45 12.52
CA GLY A 422 -23.00 25.46 13.02
C GLY A 422 -22.75 24.99 14.45
N LEU A 423 -21.53 25.08 14.98
CA LEU A 423 -21.25 24.74 16.38
C LEU A 423 -21.99 25.66 17.35
N GLY A 424 -22.33 26.89 16.98
CA GLY A 424 -23.15 27.80 17.78
C GLY A 424 -24.59 27.32 18.04
N ASN A 425 -25.04 26.27 17.35
CA ASN A 425 -26.36 25.65 17.60
C ASN A 425 -26.36 24.68 18.80
N LEU A 426 -25.19 24.37 19.38
CA LEU A 426 -25.03 23.38 20.45
C LEU A 426 -25.40 23.95 21.82
N GLY A 427 -26.64 24.40 22.01
CA GLY A 427 -27.08 25.13 23.21
C GLY A 427 -26.97 24.41 24.57
N LYS A 428 -26.58 23.11 24.58
CA LYS A 428 -26.28 22.32 25.79
C LYS A 428 -24.78 22.12 26.05
N LEU A 429 -23.92 22.58 25.14
CA LEU A 429 -22.48 22.40 25.22
C LEU A 429 -21.92 23.19 26.41
N GLU A 430 -21.26 22.48 27.32
CA GLU A 430 -20.64 23.03 28.52
C GLU A 430 -19.12 23.07 28.38
N ARG A 431 -18.55 22.14 27.60
CA ARG A 431 -17.11 21.95 27.42
C ARG A 431 -16.75 21.81 25.94
N LEU A 432 -15.88 22.71 25.46
CA LEU A 432 -15.35 22.71 24.09
C LEU A 432 -13.82 22.77 24.13
N TYR A 433 -13.18 21.67 23.72
CA TYR A 433 -11.73 21.53 23.65
C TYR A 433 -11.29 21.34 22.19
N LEU A 434 -10.60 22.34 21.66
CA LEU A 434 -10.12 22.43 20.27
C LEU A 434 -8.62 22.75 20.19
N SER A 435 -7.91 22.78 21.32
CA SER A 435 -6.52 23.19 21.42
C SER A 435 -5.54 22.26 20.68
N ASN A 436 -4.31 22.75 20.45
CA ASN A 436 -3.23 22.02 19.76
C ASN A 436 -3.69 21.38 18.43
N ASN A 437 -4.11 22.25 17.50
CA ASN A 437 -4.55 21.90 16.15
C ASN A 437 -4.03 22.98 15.16
N ARG A 438 -4.55 23.01 13.94
CA ARG A 438 -4.23 23.98 12.87
C ARG A 438 -5.46 24.77 12.44
N LEU A 439 -6.40 25.00 13.35
CA LEU A 439 -7.63 25.73 13.07
C LEU A 439 -7.29 27.18 12.70
N SER A 440 -8.02 27.75 11.74
CA SER A 440 -7.62 28.97 11.04
C SER A 440 -8.77 29.97 10.86
N GLY A 441 -8.46 31.27 10.89
CA GLY A 441 -9.45 32.34 10.67
C GLY A 441 -10.16 32.80 11.95
N PRO A 442 -11.24 33.59 11.84
CA PRO A 442 -11.92 34.20 12.98
C PRO A 442 -12.77 33.22 13.78
N LEU A 443 -12.95 33.53 15.06
CA LEU A 443 -13.94 32.88 15.91
C LEU A 443 -15.36 33.30 15.47
N PRO A 444 -16.30 32.36 15.26
CA PRO A 444 -17.68 32.70 14.86
C PRO A 444 -18.45 33.51 15.90
N ASP A 445 -19.18 34.55 15.46
CA ASP A 445 -20.13 35.29 16.29
C ASP A 445 -21.23 34.37 16.87
N GLU A 446 -21.61 33.32 16.13
CA GLU A 446 -22.59 32.31 16.56
C GLU A 446 -22.20 31.57 17.84
N MET A 447 -20.91 31.47 18.18
CA MET A 447 -20.48 30.81 19.42
C MET A 447 -20.95 31.55 20.68
N GLY A 448 -21.28 32.85 20.60
CA GLY A 448 -21.92 33.57 21.71
C GLY A 448 -23.32 33.04 22.08
N ARG A 449 -23.97 32.27 21.19
CA ARG A 449 -25.27 31.61 21.48
C ARG A 449 -25.14 30.42 22.44
N LEU A 450 -23.92 29.98 22.76
CA LEU A 450 -23.64 28.83 23.63
C LEU A 450 -23.78 29.17 25.13
N GLY A 451 -24.96 29.61 25.57
CA GLY A 451 -25.18 30.05 26.96
C GLY A 451 -24.92 29.00 28.05
N SER A 452 -24.84 27.72 27.69
CA SER A 452 -24.43 26.63 28.60
C SER A 452 -22.90 26.44 28.72
N LEU A 453 -22.10 27.10 27.88
CA LEU A 453 -20.66 26.92 27.81
C LEU A 453 -19.98 27.43 29.08
N ARG A 454 -19.04 26.66 29.61
CA ARG A 454 -18.26 26.97 30.82
C ARG A 454 -16.76 26.86 30.57
N PHE A 455 -16.32 25.91 29.75
CA PHE A 455 -14.92 25.65 29.47
C PHE A 455 -14.65 25.79 27.97
N LEU A 456 -13.82 26.76 27.58
CA LEU A 456 -13.43 26.99 26.18
C LEU A 456 -11.90 26.97 26.04
N TYR A 457 -11.39 25.93 25.37
CA TYR A 457 -9.97 25.68 25.18
C TYR A 457 -9.62 25.74 23.69
N LEU A 458 -8.93 26.80 23.29
CA LEU A 458 -8.56 27.11 21.90
C LEU A 458 -7.04 27.29 21.71
N HIS A 459 -6.28 27.30 22.81
CA HIS A 459 -4.83 27.51 22.85
C HIS A 459 -4.04 26.62 21.87
N GLN A 460 -2.87 27.09 21.43
CA GLN A 460 -2.02 26.39 20.45
C GLN A 460 -2.76 26.11 19.11
N ASN A 461 -3.43 27.13 18.57
CA ASN A 461 -3.93 27.17 17.19
C ASN A 461 -3.43 28.48 16.55
N PRO A 462 -2.20 28.49 15.98
CA PRO A 462 -1.53 29.73 15.59
C PRO A 462 -2.24 30.48 14.45
N ASP A 463 -3.06 29.78 13.65
CA ASP A 463 -3.76 30.36 12.50
C ASP A 463 -5.16 30.92 12.84
N LEU A 464 -5.65 30.74 14.07
CA LEU A 464 -6.86 31.44 14.55
C LEU A 464 -6.54 32.93 14.74
N THR A 465 -7.28 33.81 14.08
CA THR A 465 -6.93 35.23 13.91
C THR A 465 -8.11 36.16 14.20
N GLY A 466 -7.81 37.43 14.49
CA GLY A 466 -8.82 38.50 14.50
C GLY A 466 -9.45 38.78 15.87
N PRO A 467 -10.43 39.70 15.94
CA PRO A 467 -11.01 40.14 17.20
C PRO A 467 -11.86 39.06 17.89
N LEU A 468 -11.89 39.06 19.23
CA LEU A 468 -12.93 38.34 19.98
C LEU A 468 -14.34 38.83 19.58
N PRO A 469 -15.28 37.93 19.24
CA PRO A 469 -16.68 38.28 18.96
C PRO A 469 -17.36 39.03 20.08
N VAL A 470 -18.10 40.10 19.77
CA VAL A 470 -18.85 40.91 20.77
C VAL A 470 -19.87 40.05 21.52
N SER A 471 -20.41 39.02 20.87
CA SER A 471 -21.34 38.05 21.45
C SER A 471 -20.74 37.21 22.59
N PHE A 472 -19.40 37.14 22.73
CA PHE A 472 -18.78 36.39 23.84
C PHE A 472 -18.99 37.08 25.21
N LEU A 473 -19.31 38.38 25.23
CA LEU A 473 -19.69 39.08 26.46
C LEU A 473 -20.96 38.50 27.11
N GLU A 474 -21.78 37.77 26.35
CA GLU A 474 -22.98 37.06 26.84
C GLU A 474 -22.66 35.68 27.44
N LEU A 475 -21.42 35.18 27.29
CA LEU A 475 -20.99 33.87 27.79
C LEU A 475 -20.52 33.95 29.24
N ASP A 476 -21.07 33.08 30.09
CA ASP A 476 -20.68 32.92 31.49
C ASP A 476 -19.65 31.80 31.63
N LEU A 477 -18.45 32.01 31.07
CA LEU A 477 -17.35 31.04 31.14
C LEU A 477 -16.76 30.97 32.56
N GLU A 478 -16.35 29.76 32.94
CA GLU A 478 -15.49 29.46 34.09
C GLU A 478 -14.02 29.47 33.68
N GLU A 479 -13.70 28.95 32.49
CA GLU A 479 -12.33 28.88 31.96
C GLU A 479 -12.25 29.24 30.47
N LEU A 480 -11.24 30.04 30.11
CA LEU A 480 -10.95 30.49 28.76
C LEU A 480 -9.44 30.41 28.48
N HIS A 481 -9.03 29.54 27.57
CA HIS A 481 -7.60 29.32 27.24
C HIS A 481 -7.34 29.61 25.76
N LEU A 482 -6.67 30.74 25.47
CA LEU A 482 -6.44 31.28 24.11
C LEU A 482 -4.95 31.48 23.74
N ALA A 483 -4.02 31.16 24.65
CA ALA A 483 -2.58 31.37 24.45
C ALA A 483 -2.04 30.62 23.21
N GLY A 484 -1.18 31.27 22.42
CA GLY A 484 -0.66 30.69 21.17
C GLY A 484 -1.69 30.65 20.03
N THR A 485 -2.64 31.57 20.05
CA THR A 485 -3.47 31.97 18.89
C THR A 485 -3.11 33.40 18.47
N MET A 486 -3.56 33.84 17.30
CA MET A 486 -3.47 35.23 16.81
C MET A 486 -4.82 35.97 16.99
N VAL A 487 -5.68 35.49 17.89
CA VAL A 487 -6.90 36.19 18.33
C VAL A 487 -6.48 37.39 19.18
N CYS A 488 -7.18 38.51 19.07
CA CYS A 488 -6.87 39.75 19.78
C CYS A 488 -8.09 40.34 20.50
N VAL A 489 -7.84 41.11 21.57
CA VAL A 489 -8.89 41.75 22.37
C VAL A 489 -9.35 43.06 21.72
N PRO A 490 -10.64 43.23 21.40
CA PRO A 490 -11.14 44.49 20.84
C PRO A 490 -10.97 45.68 21.80
N PRO A 491 -10.71 46.90 21.29
CA PRO A 491 -10.60 48.08 22.13
C PRO A 491 -11.97 48.50 22.71
N GLY A 492 -12.19 48.24 23.99
CA GLY A 492 -13.38 48.68 24.72
C GLY A 492 -13.42 48.19 26.18
N PRO A 493 -14.08 48.92 27.09
CA PRO A 493 -14.08 48.58 28.51
C PRO A 493 -14.79 47.24 28.81
N GLY A 494 -15.82 46.87 28.03
CA GLY A 494 -16.59 45.64 28.26
C GLY A 494 -15.76 44.35 28.14
N PHE A 495 -14.85 44.27 27.16
CA PHE A 495 -13.94 43.12 27.04
C PHE A 495 -12.85 43.10 28.12
N GLN A 496 -12.36 44.27 28.54
CA GLN A 496 -11.38 44.36 29.62
C GLN A 496 -11.99 43.92 30.96
N GLU A 497 -13.24 44.31 31.23
CA GLU A 497 -14.00 43.84 32.41
C GLU A 497 -14.30 42.34 32.32
N TRP A 498 -14.80 41.85 31.18
CA TRP A 498 -15.10 40.42 30.98
C TRP A 498 -13.85 39.53 31.10
N LEU A 499 -12.72 39.92 30.50
CA LEU A 499 -11.46 39.17 30.59
C LEU A 499 -10.84 39.18 31.99
N SER A 500 -11.11 40.21 32.82
CA SER A 500 -10.57 40.28 34.19
C SER A 500 -11.05 39.13 35.11
N ARG A 501 -12.03 38.34 34.66
CA ARG A 501 -12.54 37.13 35.33
C ARG A 501 -11.63 35.90 35.19
N PHE A 502 -10.68 35.90 34.24
CA PHE A 502 -9.84 34.74 33.93
C PHE A 502 -8.38 35.00 34.30
N GLU A 503 -7.78 34.12 35.11
CA GLU A 503 -6.34 34.17 35.38
C GLU A 503 -5.56 33.74 34.12
N ASP A 504 -4.72 34.64 33.61
CA ASP A 504 -3.68 34.40 32.60
C ASP A 504 -4.15 34.01 31.17
N ALA A 505 -5.18 34.70 30.64
CA ALA A 505 -5.66 34.47 29.27
C ALA A 505 -4.59 34.69 28.15
N GLY A 506 -3.55 35.49 28.41
CA GLY A 506 -2.34 35.59 27.57
C GLY A 506 -2.52 36.26 26.19
N ILE A 507 -3.44 37.23 26.05
CA ILE A 507 -3.84 37.81 24.76
C ILE A 507 -3.50 39.31 24.65
N GLU A 508 -3.01 39.75 23.50
CA GLU A 508 -2.80 41.17 23.19
C GLU A 508 -4.08 41.89 22.74
N THR A 509 -4.16 43.20 22.97
CA THR A 509 -5.19 44.06 22.37
C THR A 509 -4.96 44.22 20.87
N CYS A 510 -6.03 44.17 20.08
CA CYS A 510 -5.95 44.38 18.63
C CYS A 510 -5.25 45.72 18.31
N GLN A 511 -4.22 45.68 17.46
CA GLN A 511 -3.57 46.91 16.99
C GLN A 511 -4.53 47.69 16.09
N ASP A 512 -4.67 48.98 16.37
CA ASP A 512 -5.49 49.90 15.58
C ASP A 512 -4.91 50.02 14.16
N PRO A 513 -5.67 49.71 13.09
CA PRO A 513 -5.17 49.85 11.73
C PRO A 513 -4.99 51.33 11.41
N GLY A 514 -3.72 51.77 11.45
CA GLY A 514 -3.34 53.18 11.36
C GLY A 514 -4.00 53.94 10.20
N GLU A 515 -4.44 55.16 10.53
CA GLU A 515 -5.03 56.13 9.61
C GLU A 515 -4.23 56.23 8.29
N PRO A 516 -4.86 56.11 7.11
CA PRO A 516 -4.15 56.21 5.84
C PRO A 516 -3.45 57.57 5.70
N PRO A 517 -2.17 57.61 5.27
CA PRO A 517 -1.42 58.86 5.22
C PRO A 517 -2.03 59.83 4.20
N GLY A 518 -2.24 61.07 4.63
CA GLY A 518 -2.71 62.14 3.75
C GLY A 518 -1.73 62.40 2.58
N PRO A 519 -2.22 62.66 1.36
CA PRO A 519 -1.37 62.92 0.21
C PRO A 519 -0.63 64.26 0.31
N VAL A 520 0.57 64.31 -0.27
CA VAL A 520 1.50 65.46 -0.22
C VAL A 520 1.42 66.27 -1.53
N ASP A 521 1.22 67.58 -1.39
CA ASP A 521 1.17 68.64 -2.43
C ASP A 521 2.57 69.26 -2.73
N PRO A 522 2.78 70.14 -3.75
CA PRO A 522 2.03 70.50 -4.97
C PRO A 522 2.97 70.48 -6.25
N PRO A 523 2.73 71.15 -7.43
CA PRO A 523 2.72 72.63 -7.57
C PRO A 523 1.84 73.27 -8.70
N GLY A 524 1.19 74.40 -8.38
CA GLY A 524 1.13 75.54 -9.32
C GLY A 524 -0.11 75.71 -10.22
N PRO A 525 -0.36 76.94 -10.74
CA PRO A 525 -1.55 77.67 -10.30
C PRO A 525 -2.41 78.29 -11.40
N VAL A 526 -3.71 78.50 -11.09
CA VAL A 526 -4.55 79.58 -11.66
C VAL A 526 -5.51 80.11 -10.58
N ASP A 527 -5.23 81.31 -10.07
CA ASP A 527 -6.15 82.15 -9.27
C ASP A 527 -7.17 82.89 -10.18
N PRO A 528 -8.09 83.74 -9.65
CA PRO A 528 -9.23 83.53 -8.74
C PRO A 528 -10.53 84.09 -9.42
N PRO A 529 -11.63 84.55 -8.76
CA PRO A 529 -12.19 84.41 -7.40
C PRO A 529 -13.58 83.67 -7.47
N GLY A 530 -14.65 83.88 -6.69
CA GLY A 530 -14.99 84.76 -5.54
C GLY A 530 -16.48 84.61 -5.11
N PRO A 531 -16.90 84.95 -3.86
CA PRO A 531 -18.23 84.59 -3.33
C PRO A 531 -19.26 85.74 -3.20
N VAL A 532 -20.55 85.51 -3.54
CA VAL A 532 -21.73 86.37 -3.19
C VAL A 532 -23.06 85.57 -3.22
N ASP A 533 -23.92 85.72 -2.20
CA ASP A 533 -25.37 85.32 -2.12
C ASP A 533 -26.30 86.57 -2.32
N PRO A 534 -27.65 86.47 -2.26
CA PRO A 534 -28.67 85.77 -3.09
C PRO A 534 -29.63 86.84 -3.76
N PRO A 535 -30.89 86.62 -4.25
CA PRO A 535 -32.08 86.14 -3.50
C PRO A 535 -33.18 85.32 -4.29
N ASP A 536 -34.22 84.89 -3.57
CA ASP A 536 -35.49 84.20 -3.97
C ASP A 536 -36.48 85.15 -4.74
N PRO A 537 -37.46 84.73 -5.61
CA PRO A 537 -38.65 83.91 -5.23
C PRO A 537 -39.31 82.94 -6.26
N ASN A 538 -40.14 82.03 -5.72
CA ASN A 538 -41.17 81.12 -6.31
C ASN A 538 -42.25 81.82 -7.24
N PRO A 539 -43.22 81.15 -7.95
CA PRO A 539 -43.64 79.73 -7.90
C PRO A 539 -44.13 78.98 -9.20
N ASP A 540 -44.30 77.64 -9.07
CA ASP A 540 -45.33 76.73 -9.66
C ASP A 540 -45.45 76.44 -11.19
N PRO A 541 -46.07 75.31 -11.63
CA PRO A 541 -46.74 74.25 -10.85
C PRO A 541 -46.29 72.78 -11.11
N MET A 542 -46.70 71.88 -10.20
CA MET A 542 -46.74 70.41 -10.37
C MET A 542 -47.67 69.93 -11.52
N PRO A 543 -47.54 68.65 -11.93
CA PRO A 543 -48.64 67.72 -11.67
C PRO A 543 -48.27 66.56 -10.70
N GLU A 544 -49.31 65.83 -10.29
CA GLU A 544 -49.46 65.05 -9.05
C GLU A 544 -48.65 63.72 -8.90
N PRO A 545 -48.54 63.19 -7.65
CA PRO A 545 -47.72 62.02 -7.32
C PRO A 545 -48.48 60.69 -7.44
N GLY A 546 -47.75 59.58 -7.66
CA GLY A 546 -48.41 58.27 -7.78
C GLY A 546 -47.53 57.03 -7.93
N SER A 547 -46.62 56.76 -6.98
CA SER A 547 -46.30 55.39 -6.51
C SER A 547 -45.23 55.42 -5.42
N THR A 548 -45.52 54.78 -4.28
CA THR A 548 -44.47 54.29 -3.37
C THR A 548 -43.70 53.16 -4.06
N PRO A 549 -42.37 53.03 -3.87
CA PRO A 549 -41.63 51.88 -4.38
C PRO A 549 -42.27 50.57 -3.91
N SER A 550 -42.47 49.63 -4.85
CA SER A 550 -42.89 48.27 -4.49
C SER A 550 -41.69 47.51 -3.91
N PRO A 551 -41.81 46.83 -2.76
CA PRO A 551 -40.72 46.00 -2.22
C PRO A 551 -40.18 44.98 -3.22
N ASP A 552 -41.04 44.45 -4.08
CA ASP A 552 -40.65 43.51 -5.15
C ASP A 552 -39.70 44.16 -6.18
N ARG A 553 -39.81 45.48 -6.41
CA ARG A 553 -38.94 46.22 -7.35
C ARG A 553 -37.52 46.33 -6.80
N ASP A 554 -37.38 46.66 -5.51
CA ASP A 554 -36.08 46.79 -4.86
C ASP A 554 -35.39 45.41 -4.73
N ALA A 555 -36.17 44.36 -4.47
CA ALA A 555 -35.71 42.98 -4.53
C ALA A 555 -35.19 42.60 -5.94
N LEU A 556 -35.94 42.90 -7.00
CA LEU A 556 -35.51 42.63 -8.38
C LEU A 556 -34.24 43.41 -8.75
N ILE A 557 -34.12 44.70 -8.39
CA ILE A 557 -32.90 45.50 -8.64
C ILE A 557 -31.68 44.86 -7.94
N THR A 558 -31.87 44.32 -6.75
CA THR A 558 -30.80 43.64 -6.00
C THR A 558 -30.42 42.30 -6.65
N ILE A 559 -31.40 41.49 -7.06
CA ILE A 559 -31.20 40.24 -7.81
C ILE A 559 -30.42 40.51 -9.12
N TYR A 560 -30.80 41.55 -9.87
CA TYR A 560 -30.12 41.97 -11.09
C TYR A 560 -28.65 42.32 -10.83
N THR A 561 -28.36 43.00 -9.73
CA THR A 561 -26.99 43.41 -9.38
C THR A 561 -26.13 42.22 -8.94
N LEU A 562 -26.70 41.30 -8.15
CA LEU A 562 -25.98 40.15 -7.60
C LEU A 562 -25.74 39.03 -8.63
N LEU A 563 -26.60 38.91 -9.64
CA LEU A 563 -26.50 37.89 -10.69
C LEU A 563 -25.87 38.40 -12.00
N ASP A 564 -25.11 39.48 -11.92
CA ASP A 564 -24.38 40.10 -13.05
C ASP A 564 -25.28 40.50 -14.23
N GLY A 565 -26.36 41.24 -13.92
CA GLY A 565 -27.40 41.68 -14.86
C GLY A 565 -26.92 42.43 -16.10
N GLY A 566 -25.73 43.04 -16.03
CA GLY A 566 -25.09 43.69 -17.17
C GLY A 566 -24.67 42.72 -18.28
N ASN A 567 -24.43 41.46 -17.94
CA ASN A 567 -23.99 40.41 -18.87
C ASN A 567 -25.10 39.42 -19.27
N TRP A 568 -26.35 39.65 -18.83
CA TRP A 568 -27.48 38.82 -19.24
C TRP A 568 -27.73 38.92 -20.75
N SER A 569 -28.07 37.80 -21.38
CA SER A 569 -28.38 37.74 -22.82
C SER A 569 -29.61 38.58 -23.21
N ASN A 570 -30.53 38.78 -22.26
CA ASN A 570 -31.68 39.63 -22.36
C ASN A 570 -32.03 40.21 -20.98
N ASN A 571 -31.90 41.53 -20.84
CA ASN A 571 -32.27 42.33 -19.67
C ASN A 571 -33.28 43.44 -20.03
N THR A 572 -34.12 43.22 -21.04
CA THR A 572 -35.05 44.24 -21.55
C THR A 572 -35.92 44.84 -20.43
N ASN A 573 -35.95 46.18 -20.36
CA ASN A 573 -36.64 47.02 -19.36
C ASN A 573 -36.17 46.91 -17.90
N TRP A 574 -35.21 46.04 -17.56
CA TRP A 574 -34.62 46.01 -16.21
C TRP A 574 -33.96 47.35 -15.86
N LEU A 575 -34.04 47.74 -14.59
CA LEU A 575 -33.65 49.05 -14.05
C LEU A 575 -34.37 50.28 -14.65
N SER A 576 -35.32 50.12 -15.58
CA SER A 576 -36.08 51.24 -16.15
C SER A 576 -37.25 51.68 -15.27
N ASP A 577 -37.73 52.91 -15.46
CA ASP A 577 -38.92 53.47 -14.77
C ASP A 577 -40.25 52.78 -15.15
N ARG A 578 -40.23 51.75 -16.02
CA ARG A 578 -41.40 50.94 -16.33
C ARG A 578 -41.87 50.12 -15.11
N PRO A 579 -43.17 49.78 -15.01
CA PRO A 579 -43.67 48.78 -14.06
C PRO A 579 -42.90 47.47 -14.16
N VAL A 580 -42.72 46.77 -13.04
CA VAL A 580 -41.90 45.54 -13.02
C VAL A 580 -42.50 44.40 -13.86
N GLY A 581 -43.83 44.36 -14.06
CA GLY A 581 -44.48 43.44 -15.00
C GLY A 581 -44.24 43.76 -16.50
N GLU A 582 -43.50 44.82 -16.83
CA GLU A 582 -42.95 45.05 -18.19
C GLU A 582 -41.47 44.61 -18.30
N TRP A 583 -40.85 44.12 -17.22
CA TRP A 583 -39.45 43.67 -17.22
C TRP A 583 -39.35 42.25 -17.80
N TYR A 584 -38.29 41.99 -18.57
CA TYR A 584 -38.12 40.68 -19.20
C TYR A 584 -38.08 39.56 -18.14
N GLY A 585 -38.92 38.55 -18.31
CA GLY A 585 -39.02 37.41 -17.39
C GLY A 585 -39.91 37.63 -16.16
N VAL A 586 -40.55 38.79 -15.99
CA VAL A 586 -41.32 39.12 -14.78
C VAL A 586 -42.82 39.17 -15.07
N ASP A 587 -43.60 38.23 -14.51
CA ASP A 587 -45.08 38.34 -14.48
C ASP A 587 -45.56 38.86 -13.12
N THR A 588 -46.58 39.73 -13.14
CA THR A 588 -47.23 40.26 -11.93
C THR A 588 -48.72 39.95 -11.86
N ASP A 589 -49.27 39.94 -10.66
CA ASP A 589 -50.72 39.92 -10.44
C ASP A 589 -51.39 41.29 -10.69
N THR A 590 -52.72 41.36 -10.47
CA THR A 590 -53.52 42.59 -10.63
C THR A 590 -53.19 43.70 -9.63
N GLU A 591 -52.38 43.42 -8.61
CA GLU A 591 -51.87 44.38 -7.63
C GLU A 591 -50.39 44.73 -7.89
N ASN A 592 -49.85 44.34 -9.06
CA ASN A 592 -48.48 44.55 -9.50
C ASN A 592 -47.42 43.91 -8.56
N ARG A 593 -47.78 42.76 -7.95
CA ARG A 593 -46.86 41.92 -7.16
C ARG A 593 -46.33 40.79 -8.02
N VAL A 594 -45.06 40.42 -7.87
CA VAL A 594 -44.39 39.43 -8.71
C VAL A 594 -44.88 38.01 -8.39
N ILE A 595 -45.33 37.28 -9.41
CA ILE A 595 -45.85 35.90 -9.32
C ILE A 595 -45.07 34.90 -10.18
N SER A 596 -44.33 35.35 -11.18
CA SER A 596 -43.44 34.52 -11.99
C SER A 596 -42.13 35.25 -12.24
N LEU A 597 -41.01 34.53 -12.14
CA LEU A 597 -39.69 35.00 -12.55
C LEU A 597 -39.05 33.91 -13.42
N ASP A 598 -38.96 34.17 -14.72
CA ASP A 598 -38.38 33.30 -15.74
C ASP A 598 -37.15 33.98 -16.38
N LEU A 599 -35.97 33.53 -15.96
CA LEU A 599 -34.66 33.97 -16.43
C LEU A 599 -33.84 32.79 -16.96
N GLY A 600 -34.52 31.75 -17.48
CA GLY A 600 -33.87 30.58 -18.06
C GLY A 600 -33.03 30.92 -19.30
N ASN A 601 -31.89 30.22 -19.49
CA ASN A 601 -31.00 30.35 -20.65
C ASN A 601 -30.59 31.82 -20.94
N ASN A 602 -30.12 32.53 -19.91
CA ASN A 602 -29.89 33.98 -19.97
C ASN A 602 -28.49 34.44 -19.50
N GLN A 603 -27.55 33.51 -19.28
CA GLN A 603 -26.17 33.73 -18.85
C GLN A 603 -26.01 34.37 -17.44
N LEU A 604 -26.97 34.18 -16.53
CA LEU A 604 -26.83 34.58 -15.12
C LEU A 604 -25.61 33.90 -14.50
N SER A 605 -24.80 34.65 -13.74
CA SER A 605 -23.62 34.13 -13.04
C SER A 605 -23.58 34.61 -11.58
N GLY A 606 -22.78 33.95 -10.74
CA GLY A 606 -22.75 34.20 -9.29
C GLY A 606 -23.64 33.24 -8.50
N GLU A 607 -23.84 33.53 -7.21
CA GLU A 607 -24.65 32.69 -6.32
C GLU A 607 -26.12 33.13 -6.26
N ILE A 608 -27.03 32.18 -5.99
CA ILE A 608 -28.46 32.46 -5.90
C ILE A 608 -28.74 33.43 -4.73
N PRO A 609 -29.29 34.63 -4.97
CA PRO A 609 -29.40 35.66 -3.93
C PRO A 609 -30.33 35.29 -2.77
N TYR A 610 -29.97 35.73 -1.57
CA TYR A 610 -30.82 35.59 -0.37
C TYR A 610 -32.15 36.36 -0.56
N GLU A 611 -32.09 37.48 -1.28
CA GLU A 611 -33.15 38.45 -1.52
C GLU A 611 -34.33 37.90 -2.33
N LEU A 612 -34.17 36.77 -3.03
CA LEU A 612 -35.28 36.08 -3.70
C LEU A 612 -36.46 35.80 -2.75
N ARG A 613 -36.21 35.61 -1.46
CA ARG A 613 -37.22 35.45 -0.40
C ARG A 613 -38.22 36.63 -0.29
N GLN A 614 -37.83 37.82 -0.75
CA GLN A 614 -38.64 39.03 -0.64
C GLN A 614 -39.84 39.01 -1.60
N LEU A 615 -39.75 38.24 -2.69
CA LEU A 615 -40.82 38.03 -3.67
C LEU A 615 -41.90 37.08 -3.11
N ALA A 616 -42.56 37.50 -2.03
CA ALA A 616 -43.43 36.63 -1.21
C ALA A 616 -44.65 36.04 -1.94
N ASN A 617 -44.98 36.56 -3.13
CA ASN A 617 -46.08 36.06 -3.97
C ASN A 617 -45.64 35.14 -5.11
N LEU A 618 -44.34 34.84 -5.24
CA LEU A 618 -43.78 34.06 -6.34
C LEU A 618 -44.35 32.62 -6.37
N GLU A 619 -44.96 32.26 -7.49
CA GLU A 619 -45.53 30.94 -7.77
C GLU A 619 -44.64 30.11 -8.71
N ARG A 620 -43.83 30.77 -9.56
CA ARG A 620 -42.83 30.10 -10.42
C ARG A 620 -41.48 30.82 -10.40
N LEU A 621 -40.42 30.04 -10.29
CA LEU A 621 -39.03 30.49 -10.43
C LEU A 621 -38.30 29.56 -11.42
N ASP A 622 -37.90 30.11 -12.56
CA ASP A 622 -37.07 29.44 -13.55
C ASP A 622 -35.74 30.20 -13.71
N LEU A 623 -34.65 29.58 -13.27
CA LEU A 623 -33.27 30.06 -13.44
C LEU A 623 -32.43 29.03 -14.21
N SER A 624 -33.08 28.14 -14.98
CA SER A 624 -32.41 27.02 -15.65
C SER A 624 -31.39 27.45 -16.71
N ASP A 625 -30.45 26.56 -17.04
CA ASP A 625 -29.48 26.68 -18.13
C ASP A 625 -28.66 28.00 -18.08
N ASN A 626 -28.20 28.35 -16.88
CA ASN A 626 -27.35 29.51 -16.59
C ASN A 626 -25.97 29.06 -16.03
N LEU A 627 -25.15 30.03 -15.59
CA LEU A 627 -23.80 29.84 -15.04
C LEU A 627 -23.76 29.98 -13.51
N LEU A 628 -24.86 29.67 -12.82
CA LEU A 628 -24.98 29.87 -11.37
C LEU A 628 -24.05 28.92 -10.58
N THR A 629 -23.50 29.45 -9.49
CA THR A 629 -22.54 28.78 -8.59
C THR A 629 -23.02 28.73 -7.14
N GLY A 630 -22.37 27.91 -6.31
CA GLY A 630 -22.61 27.91 -4.86
C GLY A 630 -23.69 26.94 -4.42
N GLN A 631 -24.37 27.23 -3.31
CA GLN A 631 -25.44 26.39 -2.75
C GLN A 631 -26.83 26.93 -3.10
N ILE A 632 -27.85 26.08 -3.02
CA ILE A 632 -29.24 26.55 -3.04
C ILE A 632 -29.59 27.11 -1.65
N PRO A 633 -29.83 28.44 -1.50
CA PRO A 633 -30.03 29.03 -0.19
C PRO A 633 -31.33 28.55 0.47
N ALA A 634 -31.27 28.27 1.77
CA ALA A 634 -32.42 27.82 2.54
C ALA A 634 -33.60 28.83 2.54
N SER A 635 -33.33 30.11 2.25
CA SER A 635 -34.35 31.16 2.14
C SER A 635 -35.34 30.96 1.00
N ILE A 636 -35.01 30.16 -0.04
CA ILE A 636 -35.99 29.74 -1.06
C ILE A 636 -37.19 29.03 -0.41
N THR A 637 -36.99 28.34 0.71
CA THR A 637 -38.08 27.64 1.43
C THR A 637 -39.06 28.59 2.14
N GLU A 638 -38.76 29.89 2.20
CA GLU A 638 -39.69 30.94 2.67
C GLU A 638 -40.74 31.30 1.61
N LEU A 639 -40.53 30.95 0.33
CA LEU A 639 -41.46 31.18 -0.78
C LEU A 639 -42.65 30.20 -0.74
N ARG A 640 -43.55 30.41 0.22
CA ARG A 640 -44.67 29.49 0.53
C ARG A 640 -45.67 29.30 -0.61
N ARG A 641 -45.71 30.19 -1.61
CA ARG A 641 -46.58 30.07 -2.78
C ARG A 641 -45.94 29.33 -3.96
N LEU A 642 -44.65 29.00 -3.89
CA LEU A 642 -43.91 28.44 -5.01
C LEU A 642 -44.45 27.06 -5.40
N VAL A 643 -44.85 26.93 -6.67
CA VAL A 643 -45.38 25.71 -7.29
C VAL A 643 -44.34 25.07 -8.22
N SER A 644 -43.48 25.88 -8.84
CA SER A 644 -42.42 25.42 -9.75
C SER A 644 -41.07 26.04 -9.40
N LEU A 645 -40.06 25.18 -9.22
CA LEU A 645 -38.66 25.58 -9.06
C LEU A 645 -37.77 24.84 -10.07
N ARG A 646 -37.11 25.59 -10.95
CA ARG A 646 -36.20 25.04 -11.96
C ARG A 646 -34.83 25.70 -11.85
N LEU A 647 -33.83 24.89 -11.53
CA LEU A 647 -32.43 25.28 -11.39
C LEU A 647 -31.50 24.41 -12.25
N ASN A 648 -32.07 23.54 -13.10
CA ASN A 648 -31.35 22.61 -13.95
C ASN A 648 -30.33 23.29 -14.88
N GLY A 649 -29.33 22.53 -15.33
CA GLY A 649 -28.27 23.02 -16.23
C GLY A 649 -27.19 23.91 -15.58
N ASN A 650 -27.40 24.36 -14.35
CA ASN A 650 -26.43 25.16 -13.60
C ASN A 650 -25.35 24.27 -12.95
N MET A 651 -24.33 23.87 -13.73
CA MET A 651 -23.25 22.97 -13.27
C MET A 651 -22.37 23.53 -12.13
N GLY A 652 -22.49 24.82 -11.78
CA GLY A 652 -21.78 25.42 -10.66
C GLY A 652 -22.49 25.27 -9.31
N LEU A 653 -23.80 24.99 -9.31
CA LEU A 653 -24.57 24.70 -8.09
C LEU A 653 -24.16 23.33 -7.54
N LYS A 654 -23.94 23.25 -6.22
CA LYS A 654 -23.33 22.09 -5.52
C LYS A 654 -23.92 21.87 -4.11
N ASP A 655 -23.41 20.85 -3.45
CA ASP A 655 -23.75 20.39 -2.09
C ASP A 655 -25.13 19.73 -1.96
N GLU A 656 -25.52 19.33 -0.75
CA GLU A 656 -26.74 18.57 -0.49
C GLU A 656 -28.02 19.44 -0.55
N LEU A 657 -29.10 18.89 -1.10
CA LEU A 657 -30.42 19.51 -1.04
C LEU A 657 -30.91 19.59 0.41
N SER A 658 -30.94 20.81 0.94
CA SER A 658 -31.26 21.08 2.34
C SER A 658 -32.58 20.46 2.80
N SER A 659 -32.57 19.85 3.99
CA SER A 659 -33.76 19.19 4.55
C SER A 659 -34.95 20.13 4.81
N PHE A 660 -34.75 21.45 4.76
CA PHE A 660 -35.81 22.47 4.87
C PHE A 660 -36.76 22.48 3.67
N PHE A 661 -36.35 21.98 2.49
CA PHE A 661 -37.20 21.93 1.29
C PHE A 661 -38.54 21.20 1.51
N ARG A 662 -38.59 20.24 2.45
CA ARG A 662 -39.83 19.56 2.89
C ARG A 662 -40.97 20.49 3.34
N ASN A 663 -40.66 21.73 3.70
CA ASN A 663 -41.62 22.74 4.14
C ASN A 663 -42.37 23.39 2.95
N MET A 664 -41.90 23.19 1.72
CA MET A 664 -42.53 23.69 0.50
C MET A 664 -43.66 22.76 0.07
N HIS A 665 -44.79 22.84 0.78
CA HIS A 665 -45.95 21.94 0.60
C HIS A 665 -46.74 22.16 -0.69
N ASN A 666 -46.55 23.30 -1.37
CA ASN A 666 -47.24 23.65 -2.61
C ASN A 666 -46.43 23.32 -3.88
N LEU A 667 -45.19 22.84 -3.73
CA LEU A 667 -44.28 22.57 -4.85
C LEU A 667 -44.72 21.33 -5.64
N GLN A 668 -44.95 21.50 -6.93
CA GLN A 668 -45.39 20.45 -7.86
C GLN A 668 -44.32 20.10 -8.91
N GLU A 669 -43.36 21.00 -9.15
CA GLU A 669 -42.23 20.80 -10.05
C GLU A 669 -40.89 21.20 -9.39
N LEU A 670 -39.90 20.31 -9.43
CA LEU A 670 -38.54 20.53 -8.94
C LEU A 670 -37.50 19.90 -9.89
N LEU A 671 -36.82 20.74 -10.67
CA LEU A 671 -35.82 20.29 -11.66
C LEU A 671 -34.41 20.72 -11.24
N LEU A 672 -33.58 19.75 -10.84
CA LEU A 672 -32.18 19.95 -10.41
C LEU A 672 -31.15 19.15 -11.23
N HIS A 673 -31.56 18.31 -12.20
CA HIS A 673 -30.62 17.62 -13.10
C HIS A 673 -29.73 18.61 -13.87
N GLY A 674 -28.51 18.19 -14.23
CA GLY A 674 -27.48 19.10 -14.78
C GLY A 674 -26.87 20.08 -13.77
N THR A 675 -27.15 19.94 -12.47
CA THR A 675 -26.41 20.59 -11.37
C THR A 675 -25.54 19.57 -10.63
N ARG A 676 -24.69 20.01 -9.69
CA ARG A 676 -24.00 19.12 -8.73
C ARG A 676 -24.73 19.04 -7.39
N VAL A 677 -25.99 19.46 -7.33
CA VAL A 677 -26.82 19.35 -6.12
C VAL A 677 -27.40 17.95 -6.03
N CYS A 678 -27.14 17.27 -4.92
CA CYS A 678 -27.59 15.89 -4.71
C CYS A 678 -28.57 15.78 -3.54
N VAL A 679 -29.42 14.76 -3.54
CA VAL A 679 -30.38 14.49 -2.47
C VAL A 679 -29.76 13.53 -1.45
N PRO A 680 -29.65 13.90 -0.17
CA PRO A 680 -29.12 13.02 0.86
C PRO A 680 -30.08 11.87 1.19
N GLU A 681 -29.52 10.80 1.78
CA GLU A 681 -30.26 9.62 2.26
C GLU A 681 -31.15 9.94 3.48
N ASN A 682 -32.28 10.60 3.22
CA ASN A 682 -33.24 11.02 4.23
C ASN A 682 -34.66 10.61 3.82
N ASP A 683 -35.23 9.61 4.50
CA ASP A 683 -36.56 9.06 4.19
C ASP A 683 -37.67 10.11 4.15
N ARG A 684 -37.60 11.15 5.00
CA ARG A 684 -38.62 12.21 5.04
C ARG A 684 -38.50 13.16 3.85
N LEU A 685 -37.27 13.50 3.44
CA LEU A 685 -37.03 14.31 2.25
C LEU A 685 -37.39 13.52 0.99
N LYS A 686 -37.01 12.23 0.92
CA LYS A 686 -37.40 11.31 -0.16
C LYS A 686 -38.92 11.10 -0.24
N ALA A 687 -39.62 10.99 0.89
CA ALA A 687 -41.08 10.90 0.91
C ALA A 687 -41.76 12.18 0.41
N TRP A 688 -41.22 13.37 0.74
CA TRP A 688 -41.68 14.64 0.18
C TRP A 688 -41.40 14.73 -1.33
N LEU A 689 -40.20 14.36 -1.81
CA LEU A 689 -39.86 14.34 -3.24
C LEU A 689 -40.80 13.43 -4.06
N ARG A 690 -41.19 12.25 -3.53
CA ARG A 690 -42.20 11.38 -4.15
C ARG A 690 -43.59 12.01 -4.25
N GLY A 691 -43.87 13.06 -3.48
CA GLY A 691 -45.10 13.84 -3.55
C GLY A 691 -45.09 14.95 -4.61
N ILE A 692 -43.92 15.28 -5.17
CA ILE A 692 -43.77 16.27 -6.24
C ILE A 692 -44.06 15.60 -7.58
N ALA A 693 -45.02 16.13 -8.33
CA ALA A 693 -45.53 15.52 -9.55
C ALA A 693 -44.49 15.42 -10.68
N ASN A 694 -43.58 16.40 -10.77
CA ASN A 694 -42.44 16.36 -11.68
C ASN A 694 -41.13 16.68 -10.91
N SER A 695 -40.37 15.65 -10.53
CA SER A 695 -39.06 15.83 -9.89
C SER A 695 -37.95 15.13 -10.67
N ARG A 696 -36.83 15.86 -10.89
CA ARG A 696 -35.60 15.33 -11.52
C ARG A 696 -34.40 15.74 -10.66
N VAL A 697 -33.91 14.79 -9.86
CA VAL A 697 -32.90 15.00 -8.82
C VAL A 697 -32.01 13.74 -8.69
N THR A 698 -30.71 13.91 -8.40
CA THR A 698 -29.74 12.81 -8.29
C THR A 698 -29.46 12.48 -6.81
N SER A 699 -29.26 11.21 -6.46
CA SER A 699 -28.91 10.79 -5.09
C SER A 699 -27.43 11.08 -4.77
N CYS A 700 -27.13 11.56 -3.55
CA CYS A 700 -25.74 11.73 -3.11
C CYS A 700 -25.01 10.38 -2.98
N LEU A 701 -25.72 9.33 -2.53
CA LEU A 701 -25.16 8.00 -2.32
C LEU A 701 -24.71 7.36 -3.64
N ASP A 702 -25.50 7.53 -4.70
CA ASP A 702 -25.21 7.00 -6.02
C ASP A 702 -23.96 7.64 -6.64
N LEU A 703 -23.81 8.97 -6.50
CA LEU A 703 -22.64 9.71 -6.96
C LEU A 703 -21.38 9.34 -6.16
N TRP A 704 -21.53 9.03 -4.86
CA TRP A 704 -20.44 8.52 -4.04
C TRP A 704 -19.96 7.15 -4.52
N PHE A 705 -20.87 6.19 -4.72
CA PHE A 705 -20.51 4.85 -5.20
C PHE A 705 -19.81 4.87 -6.56
N GLU A 706 -20.29 5.66 -7.52
CA GLU A 706 -19.63 5.80 -8.83
C GLU A 706 -18.24 6.42 -8.70
N ARG A 707 -18.09 7.45 -7.85
CA ARG A 707 -16.79 8.08 -7.60
C ARG A 707 -15.81 7.11 -6.94
N THR A 708 -16.23 6.37 -5.91
CA THR A 708 -15.40 5.37 -5.23
C THR A 708 -14.94 4.29 -6.22
N ALA A 709 -15.81 3.80 -7.10
CA ALA A 709 -15.42 2.82 -8.12
C ALA A 709 -14.35 3.36 -9.09
N LEU A 710 -14.40 4.65 -9.44
CA LEU A 710 -13.37 5.29 -10.25
C LEU A 710 -12.06 5.49 -9.46
N ASP A 711 -12.11 6.02 -8.25
CA ASP A 711 -10.92 6.19 -7.39
C ASP A 711 -10.21 4.82 -7.13
N ASP A 712 -10.98 3.73 -7.06
CA ASP A 712 -10.47 2.35 -6.98
C ASP A 712 -9.83 1.88 -8.30
N ILE A 713 -10.46 2.14 -9.46
CA ILE A 713 -9.87 1.85 -10.78
C ILE A 713 -8.54 2.59 -10.95
N TYR A 714 -8.49 3.86 -10.57
CA TYR A 714 -7.28 4.68 -10.61
C TYR A 714 -6.19 4.08 -9.72
N SER A 715 -6.52 3.74 -8.47
CA SER A 715 -5.55 3.20 -7.51
C SER A 715 -5.03 1.82 -7.90
N ASN A 716 -5.92 0.89 -8.26
CA ASN A 716 -5.56 -0.50 -8.59
C ASN A 716 -4.82 -0.65 -9.93
N THR A 717 -4.99 0.30 -10.86
CA THR A 717 -4.32 0.25 -12.18
C THR A 717 -3.13 1.20 -12.32
N GLY A 718 -2.62 1.74 -11.20
CA GLY A 718 -1.39 2.53 -11.16
C GLY A 718 -1.56 3.98 -11.64
N GLY A 719 -2.62 4.66 -11.20
CA GLY A 719 -3.07 5.99 -11.64
C GLY A 719 -1.99 7.07 -11.72
N MET A 720 -1.04 7.10 -10.78
CA MET A 720 0.10 8.03 -10.80
C MET A 720 1.05 7.83 -12.00
N ASN A 721 1.02 6.65 -12.62
CA ASN A 721 1.83 6.25 -13.77
C ASN A 721 1.03 6.25 -15.09
N TRP A 722 -0.24 6.66 -15.09
CA TRP A 722 -1.02 6.83 -16.31
C TRP A 722 -0.43 7.93 -17.19
N ALA A 723 -0.57 7.81 -18.51
CA ALA A 723 -0.11 8.85 -19.45
C ALA A 723 -0.94 10.14 -19.36
N GLN A 724 -2.22 10.01 -18.99
CA GLN A 724 -3.21 11.07 -18.88
C GLN A 724 -4.14 10.77 -17.69
N SER A 725 -4.05 11.58 -16.65
CA SER A 725 -4.79 11.47 -15.39
C SER A 725 -5.49 12.78 -14.99
N GLU A 726 -5.73 13.67 -15.96
CA GLU A 726 -6.33 14.99 -15.72
C GLU A 726 -7.68 14.86 -15.01
N GLY A 727 -7.86 15.59 -13.91
CA GLY A 727 -9.07 15.57 -13.07
C GLY A 727 -9.19 14.38 -12.11
N TRP A 728 -8.52 13.24 -12.36
CA TRP A 728 -8.56 12.08 -11.46
C TRP A 728 -7.97 12.40 -10.09
N ALA A 729 -8.52 11.81 -9.03
CA ALA A 729 -8.22 12.11 -7.62
C ALA A 729 -8.39 13.59 -7.20
N SER A 730 -8.96 14.46 -8.04
CA SER A 730 -9.27 15.86 -7.70
C SER A 730 -10.68 16.00 -7.13
N SER A 731 -10.97 17.09 -6.41
CA SER A 731 -12.33 17.42 -5.93
C SER A 731 -13.33 17.77 -7.03
N GLN A 732 -12.95 17.74 -8.31
CA GLN A 732 -13.86 18.01 -9.42
C GLN A 732 -14.88 16.87 -9.61
N HIS A 733 -15.98 17.19 -10.29
CA HIS A 733 -17.01 16.21 -10.67
C HIS A 733 -16.44 15.17 -11.65
N VAL A 734 -16.83 13.90 -11.51
CA VAL A 734 -16.25 12.78 -12.27
C VAL A 734 -16.38 12.94 -13.79
N GLY A 735 -17.45 13.59 -14.27
CA GLY A 735 -17.62 13.92 -15.69
C GLY A 735 -16.63 14.95 -16.28
N ALA A 736 -15.77 15.56 -15.45
CA ALA A 736 -14.66 16.39 -15.89
C ALA A 736 -13.31 15.64 -15.92
N TRP A 737 -13.27 14.38 -15.50
CA TRP A 737 -12.05 13.58 -15.45
C TRP A 737 -11.72 12.98 -16.82
N TYR A 738 -10.43 12.86 -17.13
CA TYR A 738 -9.96 12.35 -18.41
C TYR A 738 -10.56 10.97 -18.72
N GLY A 739 -11.16 10.83 -19.91
CA GLY A 739 -11.77 9.57 -20.36
C GLY A 739 -13.14 9.23 -19.76
N VAL A 740 -13.66 10.01 -18.80
CA VAL A 740 -14.98 9.80 -18.21
C VAL A 740 -16.04 10.57 -19.01
N THR A 741 -17.24 10.01 -19.19
CA THR A 741 -18.39 10.74 -19.76
C THR A 741 -19.66 10.40 -18.99
N THR A 742 -20.44 11.42 -18.65
CA THR A 742 -21.69 11.29 -17.87
C THR A 742 -22.93 11.58 -18.72
N ASN A 743 -24.11 11.10 -18.28
CA ASN A 743 -25.40 11.48 -18.86
C ASN A 743 -25.93 12.83 -18.29
N GLU A 744 -27.13 13.24 -18.70
CA GLU A 744 -27.83 14.46 -18.23
C GLU A 744 -28.08 14.49 -16.71
N ASP A 745 -28.15 13.33 -16.06
CA ASP A 745 -28.32 13.18 -14.60
C ASP A 745 -26.98 13.12 -13.83
N GLY A 746 -25.84 13.24 -14.53
CA GLY A 746 -24.49 13.20 -13.96
C GLY A 746 -23.89 11.80 -13.78
N ARG A 747 -24.58 10.73 -14.22
CA ARG A 747 -24.18 9.31 -14.05
C ARG A 747 -23.13 8.88 -15.07
N VAL A 748 -22.13 8.10 -14.65
CA VAL A 748 -21.04 7.62 -15.52
C VAL A 748 -21.57 6.64 -16.58
N THR A 749 -21.38 6.96 -17.85
CA THR A 749 -21.84 6.15 -19.00
C THR A 749 -20.74 5.65 -19.92
N HIS A 750 -19.58 6.30 -19.94
CA HIS A 750 -18.42 5.87 -20.72
C HIS A 750 -17.13 6.00 -19.91
N LEU A 751 -16.24 5.03 -20.05
CA LEU A 751 -14.84 5.09 -19.63
C LEU A 751 -13.93 4.75 -20.80
N LYS A 752 -13.10 5.71 -21.21
CA LYS A 752 -12.16 5.62 -22.34
C LYS A 752 -10.74 5.87 -21.82
N LEU A 753 -10.07 4.79 -21.46
CA LEU A 753 -8.71 4.79 -20.89
C LEU A 753 -7.74 4.00 -21.79
N ALA A 754 -7.99 4.03 -23.10
CA ALA A 754 -7.14 3.39 -24.09
C ALA A 754 -5.75 4.03 -24.16
N GLU A 755 -4.72 3.22 -24.44
CA GLU A 755 -3.31 3.63 -24.62
C GLU A 755 -2.71 4.42 -23.43
N ASN A 756 -3.30 4.31 -22.24
CA ASN A 756 -3.03 5.20 -21.10
C ASN A 756 -2.02 4.61 -20.06
N ASN A 757 -1.26 3.57 -20.42
CA ASN A 757 -0.29 2.86 -19.56
C ASN A 757 -0.88 2.29 -18.25
N LEU A 758 -2.16 1.87 -18.27
CA LEU A 758 -2.77 1.13 -17.15
C LEU A 758 -2.01 -0.18 -16.89
N ARG A 759 -1.90 -0.54 -15.60
CA ARG A 759 -1.20 -1.74 -15.11
C ARG A 759 -2.13 -2.55 -14.19
N GLY A 760 -1.70 -3.71 -13.69
CA GLY A 760 -2.44 -4.43 -12.65
C GLY A 760 -3.77 -5.04 -13.12
N ARG A 761 -4.84 -4.87 -12.33
CA ARG A 761 -6.18 -5.45 -12.57
C ARG A 761 -7.29 -4.44 -12.32
N LEU A 762 -8.44 -4.66 -12.96
CA LEU A 762 -9.69 -3.99 -12.61
C LEU A 762 -10.17 -4.47 -11.22
N PRO A 763 -10.66 -3.58 -10.35
CA PRO A 763 -11.20 -3.92 -9.05
C PRO A 763 -12.65 -4.41 -9.14
N ASP A 764 -13.06 -5.20 -8.14
CA ASP A 764 -14.40 -5.75 -7.97
C ASP A 764 -15.47 -4.64 -7.86
N TYR A 765 -15.10 -3.44 -7.39
CA TYR A 765 -15.98 -2.28 -7.28
C TYR A 765 -16.50 -1.73 -8.62
N ILE A 766 -16.03 -2.23 -9.77
CA ILE A 766 -16.52 -1.82 -11.10
C ILE A 766 -18.04 -2.02 -11.29
N GLN A 767 -18.67 -2.94 -10.55
CA GLN A 767 -20.13 -3.11 -10.53
C GLN A 767 -20.91 -1.85 -10.10
N PHE A 768 -20.28 -0.94 -9.36
CA PHE A 768 -20.90 0.30 -8.88
C PHE A 768 -20.97 1.41 -9.95
N LEU A 769 -20.71 1.08 -11.22
CA LEU A 769 -20.94 1.94 -12.39
C LEU A 769 -22.15 1.44 -13.23
N PRO A 770 -23.38 1.31 -12.68
CA PRO A 770 -24.48 0.57 -13.32
C PRO A 770 -25.01 1.19 -14.62
N TYR A 771 -24.69 2.47 -14.88
CA TYR A 771 -25.03 3.18 -16.12
C TYR A 771 -23.94 3.08 -17.20
N LEU A 772 -22.83 2.37 -16.94
CA LEU A 772 -21.72 2.24 -17.87
C LEU A 772 -22.14 1.45 -19.12
N THR A 773 -22.13 2.12 -20.26
CA THR A 773 -22.48 1.58 -21.57
C THR A 773 -21.28 1.23 -22.43
N HIS A 774 -20.14 1.92 -22.22
CA HIS A 774 -18.91 1.74 -22.98
C HIS A 774 -17.69 1.72 -22.04
N LEU A 775 -16.89 0.65 -22.12
CA LEU A 775 -15.61 0.52 -21.44
C LEU A 775 -14.51 0.21 -22.46
N ASP A 776 -13.55 1.13 -22.61
CA ASP A 776 -12.39 0.97 -23.48
C ASP A 776 -11.11 1.08 -22.66
N LEU A 777 -10.39 -0.04 -22.58
CA LEU A 777 -9.11 -0.20 -21.90
C LEU A 777 -8.04 -0.69 -22.88
N SER A 778 -8.27 -0.56 -24.19
CA SER A 778 -7.40 -1.10 -25.23
C SER A 778 -6.01 -0.46 -25.23
N GLY A 779 -5.00 -1.14 -25.78
CA GLY A 779 -3.63 -0.60 -25.85
C GLY A 779 -2.88 -0.48 -24.51
N ASN A 780 -3.36 -1.12 -23.43
CA ASN A 780 -2.70 -1.15 -22.12
C ASN A 780 -2.00 -2.53 -21.88
N PRO A 781 -0.73 -2.72 -22.30
CA PRO A 781 -0.09 -4.04 -22.39
C PRO A 781 0.28 -4.68 -21.04
N TYR A 782 0.17 -3.95 -19.94
CA TYR A 782 0.50 -4.40 -18.57
C TYR A 782 -0.72 -4.55 -17.66
N LEU A 783 -1.92 -4.32 -18.19
CA LEU A 783 -3.21 -4.49 -17.51
C LEU A 783 -3.76 -5.89 -17.83
N GLY A 784 -4.06 -6.73 -16.84
CA GLY A 784 -4.70 -8.03 -17.09
C GLY A 784 -4.58 -9.11 -15.99
N GLY A 785 -5.04 -10.31 -16.35
CA GLY A 785 -5.45 -11.36 -15.41
C GLY A 785 -6.90 -11.79 -15.69
N PRO A 786 -7.59 -12.45 -14.75
CA PRO A 786 -9.03 -12.59 -14.83
C PRO A 786 -9.69 -11.22 -14.68
N LEU A 787 -10.77 -10.97 -15.41
CA LEU A 787 -11.71 -9.89 -15.09
C LEU A 787 -12.39 -10.23 -13.73
N PRO A 788 -12.81 -9.24 -12.93
CA PRO A 788 -13.65 -9.47 -11.75
C PRO A 788 -15.03 -10.00 -12.17
N ILE A 789 -15.67 -10.87 -11.38
CA ILE A 789 -16.98 -11.46 -11.71
C ILE A 789 -18.10 -10.41 -11.61
N GLU A 790 -17.87 -9.40 -10.78
CA GLU A 790 -18.67 -8.22 -10.54
C GLU A 790 -18.93 -7.42 -11.83
N ILE A 791 -18.03 -7.49 -12.83
CA ILE A 791 -18.26 -6.85 -14.14
C ILE A 791 -19.52 -7.40 -14.84
N THR A 792 -19.93 -8.63 -14.52
CA THR A 792 -21.15 -9.26 -15.10
C THR A 792 -22.45 -8.62 -14.60
N GLN A 793 -22.40 -7.76 -13.58
CA GLN A 793 -23.56 -6.99 -13.11
C GLN A 793 -23.80 -5.71 -13.94
N LEU A 794 -22.90 -5.35 -14.86
CA LEU A 794 -23.06 -4.22 -15.76
C LEU A 794 -24.00 -4.57 -16.93
N ASP A 795 -25.30 -4.66 -16.66
CA ASP A 795 -26.33 -5.04 -17.63
C ASP A 795 -26.51 -4.02 -18.78
N GLN A 796 -26.07 -2.76 -18.60
CA GLN A 796 -26.14 -1.71 -19.63
C GLN A 796 -24.92 -1.69 -20.57
N LEU A 797 -23.88 -2.49 -20.30
CA LEU A 797 -22.61 -2.44 -21.04
C LEU A 797 -22.77 -3.05 -22.45
N ASN A 798 -22.70 -2.21 -23.47
CA ASN A 798 -22.83 -2.63 -24.88
C ASN A 798 -21.48 -2.71 -25.61
N THR A 799 -20.46 -1.99 -25.12
CA THR A 799 -19.12 -1.92 -25.73
C THR A 799 -18.03 -2.23 -24.70
N LEU A 800 -17.18 -3.21 -25.00
CA LEU A 800 -16.06 -3.65 -24.17
C LEU A 800 -14.80 -3.88 -25.02
N LEU A 801 -13.85 -2.95 -24.98
CA LEU A 801 -12.63 -2.99 -25.79
C LEU A 801 -11.40 -3.25 -24.91
N LEU A 802 -10.79 -4.43 -25.07
CA LEU A 802 -9.63 -4.91 -24.30
C LEU A 802 -8.46 -5.36 -25.21
N ALA A 803 -8.50 -5.07 -26.51
CA ALA A 803 -7.41 -5.42 -27.43
C ALA A 803 -6.08 -4.77 -26.98
N GLY A 804 -4.99 -5.53 -27.04
CA GLY A 804 -3.69 -5.06 -26.53
C GLY A 804 -3.53 -5.11 -25.01
N THR A 805 -4.48 -5.67 -24.25
CA THR A 805 -4.34 -5.96 -22.80
C THR A 805 -4.02 -7.43 -22.53
N GLN A 806 -3.66 -7.79 -21.30
CA GLN A 806 -3.44 -9.18 -20.87
C GLN A 806 -4.70 -9.81 -20.22
N TYR A 807 -5.90 -9.25 -20.45
CA TYR A 807 -7.14 -9.87 -19.98
C TYR A 807 -7.48 -11.15 -20.75
N CYS A 808 -7.89 -12.18 -20.01
CA CYS A 808 -8.46 -13.40 -20.54
C CYS A 808 -9.83 -13.66 -19.92
N PHE A 809 -10.72 -14.29 -20.69
CA PHE A 809 -12.05 -14.68 -20.21
C PHE A 809 -11.99 -16.06 -19.57
N SER A 810 -12.75 -16.22 -18.48
CA SER A 810 -13.09 -17.54 -17.96
C SER A 810 -14.02 -18.27 -18.93
N GLU A 811 -13.92 -19.60 -19.00
CA GLU A 811 -14.91 -20.45 -19.69
C GLU A 811 -16.19 -20.66 -18.86
N ASP A 812 -16.31 -19.97 -17.73
CA ASP A 812 -17.48 -19.99 -16.85
C ASP A 812 -18.75 -19.46 -17.56
N ASP A 813 -19.85 -20.22 -17.45
CA ASP A 813 -21.12 -19.98 -18.12
C ASP A 813 -21.69 -18.58 -17.86
N GLN A 814 -21.51 -18.02 -16.65
CA GLN A 814 -22.02 -16.69 -16.29
C GLN A 814 -21.30 -15.58 -17.08
N TYR A 815 -19.98 -15.71 -17.25
CA TYR A 815 -19.23 -14.80 -18.12
C TYR A 815 -19.67 -14.96 -19.57
N GLN A 816 -19.86 -16.18 -20.07
CA GLN A 816 -20.23 -16.41 -21.47
C GLN A 816 -21.63 -15.88 -21.79
N GLU A 817 -22.60 -16.02 -20.87
CA GLU A 817 -23.94 -15.44 -21.01
C GLU A 817 -23.90 -13.90 -21.02
N TRP A 818 -23.23 -13.28 -20.05
CA TRP A 818 -23.08 -11.82 -20.00
C TRP A 818 -22.30 -11.28 -21.22
N LEU A 819 -21.19 -11.91 -21.58
CA LEU A 819 -20.40 -11.57 -22.77
C LEU A 819 -21.22 -11.71 -24.05
N GLY A 820 -22.21 -12.60 -24.08
CA GLY A 820 -23.19 -12.74 -25.15
C GLY A 820 -24.08 -11.51 -25.35
N LYS A 821 -24.37 -10.75 -24.29
CA LYS A 821 -25.15 -9.50 -24.34
C LYS A 821 -24.36 -8.32 -24.95
N ILE A 822 -23.02 -8.34 -24.86
CA ILE A 822 -22.15 -7.26 -25.35
C ILE A 822 -22.05 -7.28 -26.88
N THR A 823 -22.43 -6.16 -27.51
CA THR A 823 -22.55 -5.99 -28.97
C THR A 823 -21.20 -5.70 -29.63
N HIS A 824 -20.42 -4.75 -29.09
CA HIS A 824 -19.12 -4.36 -29.64
C HIS A 824 -18.01 -4.81 -28.70
N LYS A 825 -17.21 -5.78 -29.12
CA LYS A 825 -16.20 -6.37 -28.23
C LYS A 825 -14.93 -6.77 -28.95
N SER A 826 -13.80 -6.53 -28.28
CA SER A 826 -12.47 -6.72 -28.86
C SER A 826 -11.51 -7.25 -27.80
N PHE A 827 -10.95 -8.43 -28.03
CA PHE A 827 -10.18 -9.19 -27.04
C PHE A 827 -8.90 -9.77 -27.65
N ASN A 828 -7.90 -9.98 -26.81
CA ASN A 828 -6.71 -10.73 -27.20
C ASN A 828 -6.97 -12.25 -27.14
N THR A 829 -6.28 -13.00 -28.00
CA THR A 829 -6.24 -14.47 -27.89
C THR A 829 -5.47 -14.88 -26.64
N CYS A 830 -5.97 -15.87 -25.88
CA CYS A 830 -5.36 -16.36 -24.65
C CYS A 830 -3.94 -16.94 -24.88
N GLY A 831 -2.94 -16.06 -24.85
CA GLY A 831 -1.54 -16.43 -24.66
C GLY A 831 -1.31 -16.96 -23.25
N VAL A 832 -0.16 -17.61 -23.04
CA VAL A 832 0.24 -18.05 -21.70
C VAL A 832 0.41 -16.81 -20.82
N PHE A 833 -0.34 -16.75 -19.71
CA PHE A 833 -0.20 -15.75 -18.67
C PHE A 833 1.24 -15.76 -18.16
N ASP A 834 1.99 -14.68 -18.44
CA ASP A 834 3.28 -14.39 -17.82
C ASP A 834 3.01 -13.42 -16.66
N PRO A 835 2.79 -13.90 -15.42
CA PRO A 835 2.67 -13.00 -14.27
C PRO A 835 3.98 -12.25 -14.15
N HIS A 836 3.90 -10.93 -13.89
CA HIS A 836 5.06 -10.04 -13.76
C HIS A 836 6.26 -10.78 -13.13
N PRO A 837 7.34 -11.06 -13.88
CA PRO A 837 8.23 -12.20 -13.58
C PRO A 837 8.87 -12.19 -12.18
N ASP A 838 9.00 -11.00 -11.59
CA ASP A 838 9.53 -10.81 -10.24
C ASP A 838 8.54 -11.16 -9.11
N ILE A 839 7.21 -11.15 -9.35
CA ILE A 839 6.20 -11.40 -8.31
C ILE A 839 6.29 -12.81 -7.75
N GLY A 840 6.66 -13.80 -8.58
CA GLY A 840 6.84 -15.17 -8.15
C GLY A 840 8.00 -15.36 -7.17
N ALA A 841 9.02 -14.50 -7.24
CA ALA A 841 10.14 -14.47 -6.31
C ALA A 841 9.79 -13.70 -5.03
N LEU A 842 9.10 -12.56 -5.14
CA LEU A 842 8.64 -11.80 -3.97
C LEU A 842 7.62 -12.58 -3.13
N VAL A 843 6.63 -13.23 -3.75
CA VAL A 843 5.65 -14.09 -3.03
C VAL A 843 6.34 -15.28 -2.37
N ALA A 844 7.37 -15.86 -3.01
CA ALA A 844 8.16 -16.92 -2.40
C ALA A 844 8.97 -16.41 -1.20
N LEU A 845 9.55 -15.21 -1.27
CA LEU A 845 10.21 -14.55 -0.13
C LEU A 845 9.24 -14.33 1.03
N TYR A 846 8.08 -13.71 0.75
CA TYR A 846 7.04 -13.48 1.76
C TYR A 846 6.62 -14.77 2.48
N ASN A 847 6.41 -15.85 1.74
CA ASN A 847 6.02 -17.13 2.32
C ASN A 847 7.19 -17.83 3.07
N ALA A 848 8.42 -17.69 2.59
CA ALA A 848 9.59 -18.34 3.20
C ALA A 848 10.07 -17.64 4.49
N THR A 849 9.86 -16.33 4.62
CA THR A 849 10.36 -15.52 5.75
C THR A 849 9.25 -15.00 6.67
N ASN A 850 8.13 -15.73 6.74
CA ASN A 850 7.00 -15.51 7.65
C ASN A 850 6.30 -14.14 7.50
N GLY A 851 6.02 -13.76 6.25
CA GLY A 851 5.36 -12.52 5.82
C GLY A 851 4.21 -11.96 6.67
N PRO A 852 3.27 -12.78 7.18
CA PRO A 852 2.19 -12.28 8.04
C PRO A 852 2.67 -11.59 9.32
N GLU A 853 3.84 -11.95 9.84
CA GLU A 853 4.43 -11.43 11.09
C GLU A 853 5.49 -10.33 10.87
N TRP A 854 5.71 -9.89 9.63
CA TRP A 854 6.56 -8.73 9.34
C TRP A 854 6.01 -7.47 10.01
N LEU A 855 6.91 -6.56 10.40
CA LEU A 855 6.55 -5.30 11.08
C LEU A 855 5.77 -4.36 10.15
N ASP A 856 6.21 -4.24 8.90
CA ASP A 856 5.55 -3.56 7.80
C ASP A 856 5.45 -4.51 6.59
N ARG A 857 4.22 -4.76 6.16
CA ARG A 857 3.85 -5.56 4.98
C ARG A 857 2.95 -4.76 4.04
N GLY A 858 3.06 -3.43 4.04
CA GLY A 858 2.26 -2.51 3.24
C GLY A 858 2.19 -2.94 1.78
N ASN A 859 0.96 -3.16 1.28
CA ASN A 859 0.64 -3.62 -0.07
C ASN A 859 1.19 -5.01 -0.49
N TRP A 860 1.87 -5.76 0.38
CA TRP A 860 2.27 -7.14 0.06
C TRP A 860 1.06 -8.09 0.01
N LEU A 861 1.04 -8.95 -1.02
CA LEU A 861 -0.02 -9.93 -1.32
C LEU A 861 -1.44 -9.40 -1.59
N VAL A 862 -1.70 -8.09 -1.48
CA VAL A 862 -2.91 -7.49 -2.08
C VAL A 862 -2.69 -7.27 -3.58
N HIS A 863 -3.76 -7.05 -4.34
CA HIS A 863 -3.71 -6.91 -5.81
C HIS A 863 -3.17 -5.56 -6.31
N ALA A 864 -2.27 -4.93 -5.54
CA ALA A 864 -1.64 -3.65 -5.84
C ALA A 864 -0.36 -3.80 -6.68
N PRO A 865 0.04 -2.76 -7.48
CA PRO A 865 1.27 -2.77 -8.26
C PRO A 865 2.54 -2.93 -7.41
N LEU A 866 3.58 -3.59 -7.93
CA LEU A 866 4.81 -3.93 -7.17
C LEU A 866 5.56 -2.68 -6.66
N GLU A 867 5.50 -1.57 -7.39
CA GLU A 867 6.06 -0.28 -6.97
C GLU A 867 5.42 0.30 -5.70
N THR A 868 4.25 -0.20 -5.30
CA THR A 868 3.56 0.21 -4.06
C THR A 868 3.88 -0.69 -2.87
N TRP A 869 4.53 -1.84 -3.09
CA TRP A 869 4.85 -2.80 -2.03
C TRP A 869 5.96 -2.25 -1.14
N HIS A 870 5.78 -2.35 0.19
CA HIS A 870 6.76 -1.87 1.16
C HIS A 870 8.16 -2.42 0.84
N GLY A 871 9.15 -1.55 0.74
CA GLY A 871 10.54 -1.93 0.48
C GLY A 871 10.87 -2.34 -0.96
N VAL A 872 9.92 -2.31 -1.89
CA VAL A 872 10.14 -2.63 -3.31
C VAL A 872 10.36 -1.34 -4.11
N THR A 873 11.31 -1.34 -5.04
CA THR A 873 11.46 -0.27 -6.05
C THR A 873 11.67 -0.90 -7.42
N THR A 874 10.92 -0.42 -8.40
CA THR A 874 10.94 -0.92 -9.77
C THR A 874 11.59 0.08 -10.74
N ASP A 875 11.97 -0.40 -11.92
CA ASP A 875 12.23 0.47 -13.08
C ASP A 875 10.94 0.80 -13.85
N ALA A 876 11.08 1.54 -14.96
CA ALA A 876 9.95 1.95 -15.80
C ALA A 876 9.16 0.78 -16.41
N ASP A 877 9.81 -0.38 -16.60
CA ASP A 877 9.19 -1.62 -17.09
C ASP A 877 8.49 -2.40 -15.96
N GLY A 878 8.47 -1.87 -14.72
CA GLY A 878 7.93 -2.53 -13.52
C GLY A 878 8.88 -3.53 -12.86
N ARG A 879 10.07 -3.78 -13.44
CA ARG A 879 10.99 -4.80 -12.94
C ARG A 879 11.69 -4.35 -11.67
N VAL A 880 11.81 -5.25 -10.68
CA VAL A 880 12.38 -4.93 -9.37
C VAL A 880 13.88 -4.64 -9.50
N ILE A 881 14.27 -3.42 -9.13
CA ILE A 881 15.67 -2.96 -9.13
C ILE A 881 16.23 -2.81 -7.72
N TYR A 882 15.43 -2.43 -6.72
CA TYR A 882 15.85 -2.43 -5.32
C TYR A 882 14.82 -3.17 -4.46
N LEU A 883 15.31 -3.92 -3.48
CA LEU A 883 14.52 -4.58 -2.45
C LEU A 883 15.18 -4.34 -1.09
N ASN A 884 14.47 -3.63 -0.20
CA ASN A 884 14.93 -3.27 1.13
C ASN A 884 13.86 -3.63 2.18
N LEU A 885 14.08 -4.73 2.90
CA LEU A 885 13.25 -5.18 4.02
C LEU A 885 14.08 -5.23 5.32
N ALA A 886 14.97 -4.26 5.51
CA ALA A 886 15.77 -4.14 6.73
C ALA A 886 14.88 -3.85 7.96
N ALA A 887 15.28 -4.35 9.13
CA ALA A 887 14.62 -4.14 10.43
C ALA A 887 13.12 -4.52 10.47
N ASN A 888 12.70 -5.49 9.66
CA ASN A 888 11.29 -5.81 9.41
C ASN A 888 10.82 -7.15 10.03
N LYS A 889 11.62 -7.75 10.93
CA LYS A 889 11.35 -9.03 11.61
C LYS A 889 11.14 -10.24 10.67
N LEU A 890 11.76 -10.25 9.50
CA LEU A 890 11.77 -11.43 8.62
C LEU A 890 12.34 -12.62 9.39
N LYS A 891 11.65 -13.77 9.33
CA LYS A 891 12.07 -15.01 10.00
C LYS A 891 11.86 -16.23 9.11
N GLY A 892 12.92 -16.98 8.86
CA GLY A 892 12.95 -18.13 7.96
C GLY A 892 14.10 -18.03 6.97
N GLU A 893 14.08 -18.84 5.91
CA GLU A 893 15.19 -18.93 4.96
C GLU A 893 15.04 -17.98 3.76
N ILE A 894 16.17 -17.55 3.18
CA ILE A 894 16.18 -16.84 1.90
C ILE A 894 15.90 -17.86 0.76
N PRO A 895 14.77 -17.76 0.03
CA PRO A 895 14.43 -18.77 -0.97
C PRO A 895 15.30 -18.65 -2.22
N SER A 896 15.64 -19.78 -2.83
CA SER A 896 16.41 -19.85 -4.09
C SER A 896 15.82 -19.01 -5.23
N LYS A 897 14.49 -18.86 -5.27
CA LYS A 897 13.77 -17.97 -6.19
C LYS A 897 14.23 -16.51 -6.17
N ILE A 898 14.90 -16.03 -5.11
CA ILE A 898 15.45 -14.67 -5.10
C ILE A 898 16.36 -14.41 -6.30
N GLY A 899 17.05 -15.43 -6.82
CA GLY A 899 17.89 -15.35 -8.03
C GLY A 899 17.14 -15.08 -9.34
N GLU A 900 15.80 -15.17 -9.36
CA GLU A 900 14.97 -14.86 -10.53
C GLU A 900 14.84 -13.32 -10.77
N LEU A 901 15.16 -12.49 -9.77
CA LEU A 901 15.10 -11.02 -9.82
C LEU A 901 16.24 -10.41 -10.66
N SER A 902 16.30 -10.74 -11.95
CA SER A 902 17.45 -10.50 -12.82
C SER A 902 17.85 -9.03 -13.05
N ARG A 903 16.98 -8.06 -12.76
CA ARG A 903 17.30 -6.62 -12.81
C ARG A 903 17.70 -6.02 -11.46
N LEU A 904 17.71 -6.80 -10.38
CA LEU A 904 18.01 -6.32 -9.04
C LEU A 904 19.46 -5.80 -8.93
N LYS A 905 19.57 -4.58 -8.39
CA LYS A 905 20.81 -3.85 -8.15
C LYS A 905 21.14 -3.73 -6.67
N ARG A 906 20.14 -3.67 -5.78
CA ARG A 906 20.37 -3.59 -4.32
C ARG A 906 19.42 -4.52 -3.60
N LEU A 907 19.98 -5.32 -2.71
CA LEU A 907 19.27 -6.23 -1.84
C LEU A 907 19.70 -5.97 -0.38
N SER A 908 18.73 -5.63 0.47
CA SER A 908 18.95 -5.33 1.88
C SER A 908 17.94 -6.06 2.75
N PHE A 909 18.44 -6.97 3.60
CA PHE A 909 17.70 -7.64 4.66
C PHE A 909 18.38 -7.45 6.03
N GLU A 910 19.09 -6.33 6.23
CA GLU A 910 19.79 -6.02 7.50
C GLU A 910 18.88 -6.12 8.72
N ALA A 911 19.40 -6.60 9.85
CA ALA A 911 18.73 -6.58 11.16
C ALA A 911 17.38 -7.32 11.18
N ASN A 912 17.39 -8.57 10.73
CA ASN A 912 16.24 -9.48 10.78
C ASN A 912 16.64 -10.78 11.53
N SER A 913 15.79 -11.80 11.48
CA SER A 913 16.04 -13.14 12.05
C SER A 913 16.00 -14.20 10.95
N LEU A 914 16.67 -13.91 9.81
CA LEU A 914 16.80 -14.87 8.71
C LEU A 914 17.76 -15.99 9.09
N GLU A 915 17.32 -17.22 8.89
CA GLU A 915 18.05 -18.46 9.19
C GLU A 915 18.35 -19.24 7.89
N GLY A 916 18.86 -20.48 8.02
CA GLY A 916 19.26 -21.29 6.86
C GLY A 916 20.57 -20.81 6.24
N THR A 917 20.75 -21.00 4.93
CA THR A 917 21.98 -20.67 4.19
C THR A 917 21.74 -19.63 3.11
N ILE A 918 22.77 -18.85 2.73
CA ILE A 918 22.73 -18.02 1.52
C ILE A 918 22.61 -18.95 0.28
N PRO A 919 21.51 -18.87 -0.52
CA PRO A 919 21.29 -19.80 -1.62
C PRO A 919 22.28 -19.57 -2.77
N THR A 920 22.69 -20.64 -3.46
CA THR A 920 23.64 -20.56 -4.59
C THR A 920 23.06 -19.78 -5.77
N GLU A 921 21.73 -19.78 -5.92
CA GLU A 921 20.99 -18.99 -6.92
C GLU A 921 21.18 -17.47 -6.77
N ILE A 922 21.73 -16.98 -5.65
CA ILE A 922 22.11 -15.57 -5.51
C ILE A 922 23.03 -15.10 -6.65
N GLY A 923 23.88 -15.99 -7.20
CA GLY A 923 24.74 -15.70 -8.36
C GLY A 923 23.98 -15.39 -9.67
N GLY A 924 22.67 -15.63 -9.72
CA GLY A 924 21.78 -15.18 -10.80
C GLY A 924 21.61 -13.66 -10.87
N LEU A 925 21.83 -12.95 -9.77
CA LEU A 925 21.65 -11.51 -9.62
C LEU A 925 22.82 -10.70 -10.22
N ARG A 926 23.13 -10.92 -11.50
CA ARG A 926 24.34 -10.38 -12.16
C ARG A 926 24.41 -8.85 -12.23
N ASN A 927 23.30 -8.15 -12.00
CA ASN A 927 23.24 -6.69 -11.93
C ASN A 927 23.41 -6.13 -10.52
N LEU A 928 23.59 -6.98 -9.50
CA LEU A 928 23.66 -6.56 -8.11
C LEU A 928 24.93 -5.73 -7.83
N GLU A 929 24.71 -4.51 -7.35
CA GLU A 929 25.70 -3.53 -6.91
C GLU A 929 25.89 -3.58 -5.39
N GLN A 930 24.85 -3.92 -4.61
CA GLN A 930 24.91 -4.00 -3.14
C GLN A 930 24.15 -5.21 -2.60
N LEU A 931 24.80 -5.99 -1.73
CA LEU A 931 24.22 -7.09 -0.96
C LEU A 931 24.47 -6.82 0.53
N VAL A 932 23.39 -6.64 1.29
CA VAL A 932 23.42 -6.29 2.72
C VAL A 932 22.55 -7.27 3.50
N LEU A 933 23.19 -8.19 4.22
CA LEU A 933 22.55 -9.19 5.09
C LEU A 933 23.10 -9.13 6.53
N ASP A 934 23.70 -7.99 6.92
CA ASP A 934 24.25 -7.78 8.27
C ASP A 934 23.20 -8.06 9.36
N ARG A 935 23.61 -8.60 10.51
CA ARG A 935 22.76 -8.87 11.68
C ARG A 935 21.57 -9.78 11.36
N ASN A 936 21.87 -11.05 11.09
CA ASN A 936 20.90 -12.14 10.90
C ASN A 936 21.46 -13.44 11.52
N ASP A 937 20.67 -14.51 11.46
CA ASP A 937 21.04 -15.84 11.96
C ASP A 937 21.53 -16.79 10.83
N LEU A 938 22.09 -16.24 9.74
CA LEU A 938 22.47 -17.04 8.56
C LEU A 938 23.65 -17.97 8.86
N THR A 939 23.55 -19.20 8.37
CA THR A 939 24.48 -20.32 8.62
C THR A 939 25.07 -20.88 7.33
N GLY A 940 25.95 -21.89 7.46
CA GLY A 940 26.60 -22.55 6.33
C GLY A 940 27.72 -21.72 5.72
N SER A 941 28.25 -22.19 4.59
CA SER A 941 29.39 -21.55 3.92
C SER A 941 28.96 -20.47 2.93
N LEU A 942 29.79 -19.43 2.80
CA LEU A 942 29.64 -18.43 1.74
C LEU A 942 29.73 -19.10 0.35
N PRO A 943 28.67 -19.12 -0.48
CA PRO A 943 28.67 -19.90 -1.72
C PRO A 943 29.65 -19.33 -2.74
N SER A 944 30.29 -20.23 -3.50
CA SER A 944 31.29 -19.86 -4.53
C SER A 944 30.70 -18.98 -5.64
N GLU A 945 29.40 -19.15 -5.87
CA GLU A 945 28.53 -18.46 -6.81
C GLU A 945 28.45 -16.95 -6.53
N ILE A 946 28.82 -16.49 -5.33
CA ILE A 946 28.92 -15.06 -5.03
C ILE A 946 29.91 -14.35 -5.96
N GLY A 947 30.96 -15.04 -6.43
CA GLY A 947 31.90 -14.53 -7.43
C GLY A 947 31.29 -14.25 -8.82
N GLN A 948 30.05 -14.68 -9.08
CA GLN A 948 29.31 -14.33 -10.31
C GLN A 948 28.74 -12.90 -10.27
N LEU A 949 28.70 -12.26 -9.10
CA LEU A 949 28.19 -10.91 -8.88
C LEU A 949 29.21 -9.84 -9.30
N VAL A 950 29.71 -9.90 -10.53
CA VAL A 950 30.83 -9.06 -11.04
C VAL A 950 30.56 -7.54 -11.04
N ASN A 951 29.33 -7.12 -10.72
CA ASN A 951 28.95 -5.72 -10.55
C ASN A 951 28.95 -5.25 -9.07
N LEU A 952 29.21 -6.14 -8.11
CA LEU A 952 29.06 -5.88 -6.69
C LEU A 952 30.11 -4.88 -6.20
N VAL A 953 29.64 -3.82 -5.53
CA VAL A 953 30.41 -2.72 -4.95
C VAL A 953 30.48 -2.85 -3.43
N SER A 954 29.42 -3.35 -2.79
CA SER A 954 29.38 -3.58 -1.34
C SER A 954 28.82 -4.96 -1.02
N LEU A 955 29.59 -5.75 -0.28
CA LEU A 955 29.17 -7.03 0.31
C LEU A 955 29.25 -6.93 1.83
N ARG A 956 28.10 -7.10 2.50
CA ARG A 956 28.00 -6.98 3.96
C ARG A 956 27.23 -8.15 4.55
N LEU A 957 27.91 -8.96 5.36
CA LEU A 957 27.42 -10.18 6.01
C LEU A 957 27.86 -10.22 7.49
N THR A 958 28.05 -9.05 8.10
CA THR A 958 28.50 -8.87 9.48
C THR A 958 27.50 -9.47 10.47
N ASP A 959 27.95 -9.94 11.63
CA ASP A 959 27.11 -10.43 12.73
C ASP A 959 26.13 -11.51 12.25
N ASN A 960 26.67 -12.66 11.85
CA ASN A 960 25.95 -13.84 11.37
C ASN A 960 26.62 -15.13 11.90
N ALA A 961 26.13 -16.31 11.52
CA ALA A 961 26.67 -17.60 11.92
C ALA A 961 27.33 -18.38 10.76
N LEU A 962 27.87 -17.68 9.75
CA LEU A 962 28.51 -18.29 8.57
C LEU A 962 29.78 -19.06 8.97
N THR A 963 30.03 -20.18 8.30
CA THR A 963 31.11 -21.13 8.60
C THR A 963 31.96 -21.44 7.37
N GLY A 964 33.09 -22.13 7.57
CA GLY A 964 33.96 -22.55 6.46
C GLY A 964 34.83 -21.43 5.91
N ASN A 965 35.57 -21.75 4.85
CA ASN A 965 36.52 -20.85 4.21
C ASN A 965 35.85 -19.69 3.45
N ILE A 966 36.54 -18.54 3.40
CA ILE A 966 36.30 -17.51 2.38
C ILE A 966 36.64 -18.12 1.00
N PRO A 967 35.70 -18.17 0.03
CA PRO A 967 35.92 -18.83 -1.25
C PRO A 967 36.86 -18.02 -2.15
N THR A 968 37.76 -18.70 -2.87
CA THR A 968 38.71 -18.04 -3.79
C THR A 968 38.03 -17.26 -4.92
N SER A 969 36.79 -17.62 -5.28
CA SER A 969 35.97 -16.89 -6.25
C SER A 969 35.66 -15.45 -5.84
N ILE A 970 35.85 -15.07 -4.56
CA ILE A 970 35.69 -13.69 -4.07
C ILE A 970 36.54 -12.70 -4.88
N GLY A 971 37.73 -13.10 -5.35
CA GLY A 971 38.62 -12.25 -6.17
C GLY A 971 38.02 -11.81 -7.52
N SER A 972 36.94 -12.45 -7.96
CA SER A 972 36.21 -12.09 -9.19
C SER A 972 35.42 -10.77 -9.06
N LEU A 973 35.21 -10.27 -7.83
CA LEU A 973 34.42 -9.08 -7.53
C LEU A 973 35.22 -7.78 -7.73
N SER A 974 35.72 -7.55 -8.94
CA SER A 974 36.70 -6.48 -9.22
C SER A 974 36.22 -5.04 -8.98
N LYS A 975 34.92 -4.81 -8.73
CA LYS A 975 34.34 -3.51 -8.38
C LYS A 975 34.12 -3.31 -6.87
N LEU A 976 34.44 -4.30 -6.05
CA LEU A 976 34.11 -4.31 -4.63
C LEU A 976 34.95 -3.26 -3.88
N THR A 977 34.28 -2.30 -3.24
CA THR A 977 34.89 -1.28 -2.39
C THR A 977 34.74 -1.62 -0.90
N PHE A 978 33.67 -2.33 -0.52
CA PHE A 978 33.41 -2.74 0.87
C PHE A 978 33.22 -4.25 0.98
N LEU A 979 33.99 -4.90 1.85
CA LEU A 979 33.85 -6.31 2.23
C LEU A 979 33.77 -6.44 3.76
N GLY A 980 32.56 -6.71 4.27
CA GLY A 980 32.31 -6.94 5.70
C GLY A 980 31.83 -8.36 5.98
N LEU A 981 32.67 -9.12 6.70
CA LEU A 981 32.42 -10.49 7.18
C LEU A 981 32.68 -10.61 8.70
N ASN A 982 32.68 -9.48 9.43
CA ASN A 982 32.92 -9.45 10.88
C ASN A 982 31.92 -10.32 11.66
N GLY A 983 32.28 -10.79 12.85
CA GLY A 983 31.33 -11.43 13.78
C GLY A 983 30.68 -12.70 13.22
N ASN A 984 31.49 -13.60 12.67
CA ASN A 984 31.06 -14.85 12.05
C ASN A 984 31.89 -16.04 12.59
N ARG A 985 31.74 -17.23 11.98
CA ARG A 985 32.48 -18.45 12.34
C ARG A 985 33.31 -18.98 11.16
N LEU A 986 33.78 -18.07 10.29
CA LEU A 986 34.60 -18.41 9.13
C LEU A 986 35.97 -18.93 9.58
N ASP A 987 36.49 -19.92 8.86
CA ASP A 987 37.75 -20.61 9.19
C ASP A 987 38.67 -20.76 7.97
N GLY A 988 39.72 -21.58 8.11
CA GLY A 988 40.77 -21.70 7.08
C GLY A 988 41.63 -20.44 6.99
N ALA A 989 42.31 -20.25 5.85
CA ALA A 989 43.18 -19.09 5.62
C ALA A 989 42.51 -18.03 4.74
N ILE A 990 42.93 -16.77 4.90
CA ILE A 990 42.53 -15.68 3.99
C ILE A 990 43.08 -16.01 2.58
N PRO A 991 42.24 -16.11 1.54
CA PRO A 991 42.69 -16.49 0.19
C PRO A 991 43.54 -15.38 -0.45
N SER A 992 44.57 -15.75 -1.20
CA SER A 992 45.47 -14.79 -1.87
C SER A 992 44.75 -13.99 -2.97
N GLU A 993 43.67 -14.56 -3.50
CA GLU A 993 42.73 -13.95 -4.44
C GLU A 993 42.06 -12.68 -3.89
N ILE A 994 42.06 -12.45 -2.56
CA ILE A 994 41.58 -11.19 -1.97
C ILE A 994 42.35 -9.97 -2.52
N GLY A 995 43.62 -10.13 -2.89
CA GLY A 995 44.43 -9.09 -3.53
C GLY A 995 44.09 -8.80 -4.99
N GLN A 996 43.03 -9.40 -5.55
CA GLN A 996 42.45 -9.05 -6.85
C GLN A 996 41.40 -7.92 -6.73
N LEU A 997 40.93 -7.63 -5.51
CA LEU A 997 39.91 -6.61 -5.21
C LEU A 997 40.50 -5.20 -5.19
N THR A 998 41.12 -4.73 -6.27
CA THR A 998 41.94 -3.49 -6.27
C THR A 998 41.18 -2.20 -5.93
N GLU A 999 39.86 -2.19 -6.03
CA GLU A 999 38.99 -1.08 -5.63
C GLU A 999 38.63 -1.08 -4.14
N LEU A 1000 39.04 -2.10 -3.37
CA LEU A 1000 38.65 -2.26 -1.96
C LEU A 1000 39.20 -1.13 -1.08
N THR A 1001 38.30 -0.46 -0.37
CA THR A 1001 38.60 0.60 0.60
C THR A 1001 38.46 0.12 2.05
N ILE A 1002 37.50 -0.76 2.32
CA ILE A 1002 37.25 -1.31 3.67
C ILE A 1002 37.23 -2.83 3.64
N LEU A 1003 38.10 -3.44 4.44
CA LEU A 1003 38.15 -4.89 4.68
C LEU A 1003 37.96 -5.20 6.17
N PHE A 1004 36.88 -5.89 6.46
CA PHE A 1004 36.40 -6.22 7.81
C PHE A 1004 36.23 -7.74 7.92
N LEU A 1005 37.15 -8.42 8.61
CA LEU A 1005 37.15 -9.87 8.87
C LEU A 1005 37.23 -10.23 10.37
N ALA A 1006 37.04 -9.26 11.25
CA ALA A 1006 37.25 -9.39 12.68
C ALA A 1006 36.24 -10.29 13.39
N GLY A 1007 36.62 -10.94 14.49
CA GLY A 1007 35.72 -11.83 15.24
C GLY A 1007 35.32 -13.06 14.43
N ASN A 1008 36.33 -13.83 14.00
CA ASN A 1008 36.18 -15.06 13.22
C ASN A 1008 37.18 -16.13 13.73
N SER A 1009 37.25 -17.28 13.04
CA SER A 1009 38.19 -18.36 13.33
C SER A 1009 39.27 -18.50 12.23
N LEU A 1010 39.63 -17.41 11.56
CA LEU A 1010 40.60 -17.42 10.45
C LEU A 1010 42.02 -17.74 10.97
N THR A 1011 42.75 -18.52 10.20
CA THR A 1011 44.05 -19.13 10.54
C THR A 1011 45.09 -18.85 9.45
N GLY A 1012 46.33 -19.31 9.68
CA GLY A 1012 47.43 -19.12 8.72
C GLY A 1012 47.97 -17.69 8.73
N ALA A 1013 48.77 -17.35 7.72
CA ALA A 1013 49.40 -16.03 7.62
C ALA A 1013 48.57 -15.03 6.82
N ILE A 1014 48.72 -13.74 7.13
CA ILE A 1014 48.18 -12.64 6.34
C ILE A 1014 48.83 -12.69 4.94
N PRO A 1015 48.07 -12.89 3.85
CA PRO A 1015 48.65 -13.07 2.52
C PRO A 1015 49.31 -11.77 2.03
N PRO A 1016 50.53 -11.83 1.45
CA PRO A 1016 51.23 -10.64 0.97
C PRO A 1016 50.50 -9.93 -0.17
N GLU A 1017 49.56 -10.62 -0.85
CA GLU A 1017 48.66 -10.06 -1.85
C GLU A 1017 47.77 -8.92 -1.32
N ILE A 1018 47.50 -8.82 -0.02
CA ILE A 1018 46.80 -7.68 0.59
C ILE A 1018 47.51 -6.35 0.31
N GLY A 1019 48.84 -6.35 0.16
CA GLY A 1019 49.60 -5.16 -0.23
C GLY A 1019 49.35 -4.66 -1.67
N LYS A 1020 48.51 -5.34 -2.46
CA LYS A 1020 47.99 -4.85 -3.75
C LYS A 1020 46.77 -3.92 -3.61
N LEU A 1021 46.13 -3.91 -2.44
CA LEU A 1021 44.89 -3.18 -2.17
C LEU A 1021 45.18 -1.69 -1.88
N THR A 1022 45.81 -0.97 -2.81
CA THR A 1022 46.32 0.40 -2.58
C THR A 1022 45.24 1.46 -2.32
N ASN A 1023 43.95 1.10 -2.46
CA ASN A 1023 42.80 1.92 -2.10
C ASN A 1023 42.32 1.73 -0.65
N LEU A 1024 42.86 0.74 0.07
CA LEU A 1024 42.42 0.38 1.42
C LEU A 1024 42.68 1.49 2.43
N THR A 1025 41.62 1.94 3.10
CA THR A 1025 41.63 2.92 4.20
C THR A 1025 41.43 2.25 5.56
N ILE A 1026 40.73 1.11 5.62
CA ILE A 1026 40.55 0.36 6.87
C ILE A 1026 40.79 -1.14 6.65
N LEU A 1027 41.67 -1.72 7.46
CA LEU A 1027 41.92 -3.15 7.57
C LEU A 1027 41.67 -3.59 9.01
N ASN A 1028 40.61 -4.38 9.24
CA ASN A 1028 40.34 -4.99 10.53
C ASN A 1028 40.34 -6.52 10.44
N LEU A 1029 41.34 -7.13 11.06
CA LEU A 1029 41.57 -8.57 11.16
C LEU A 1029 41.57 -9.04 12.63
N SER A 1030 41.11 -8.20 13.56
CA SER A 1030 41.16 -8.47 15.01
C SER A 1030 40.34 -9.70 15.40
N GLU A 1031 40.60 -10.28 16.57
CA GLU A 1031 39.84 -11.41 17.13
C GLU A 1031 39.77 -12.60 16.15
N ASN A 1032 40.94 -13.14 15.83
CA ASN A 1032 41.12 -14.28 14.92
C ASN A 1032 42.27 -15.19 15.42
N LEU A 1033 42.64 -16.20 14.63
CA LEU A 1033 43.74 -17.14 14.90
C LEU A 1033 44.90 -16.99 13.89
N LEU A 1034 45.05 -15.79 13.30
CA LEU A 1034 46.08 -15.49 12.31
C LEU A 1034 47.48 -15.53 12.95
N SER A 1035 48.47 -15.99 12.19
CA SER A 1035 49.82 -16.28 12.66
C SER A 1035 50.90 -15.88 11.67
N GLY A 1036 52.17 -16.06 12.04
CA GLY A 1036 53.30 -15.62 11.23
C GLY A 1036 53.57 -14.12 11.36
N ALA A 1037 54.44 -13.58 10.50
CA ALA A 1037 54.84 -12.17 10.54
C ALA A 1037 53.98 -11.31 9.62
N LEU A 1038 53.91 -10.00 9.92
CA LEU A 1038 53.28 -9.02 9.05
C LEU A 1038 54.06 -8.93 7.71
N PRO A 1039 53.41 -9.07 6.54
CA PRO A 1039 54.11 -9.09 5.26
C PRO A 1039 54.60 -7.69 4.87
N ASP A 1040 55.83 -7.59 4.33
CA ASP A 1040 56.47 -6.33 3.91
C ASP A 1040 55.65 -5.49 2.91
N SER A 1041 54.73 -6.13 2.19
CA SER A 1041 53.83 -5.48 1.25
C SER A 1041 52.72 -4.68 1.93
N LEU A 1042 52.39 -4.96 3.20
CA LEU A 1042 51.39 -4.23 4.00
C LEU A 1042 51.78 -2.76 4.18
N TRP A 1043 53.08 -2.48 4.38
CA TRP A 1043 53.63 -1.14 4.56
C TRP A 1043 53.60 -0.27 3.29
N ARG A 1044 52.99 -0.75 2.20
CA ARG A 1044 52.80 0.00 0.95
C ARG A 1044 51.41 0.61 0.81
N LEU A 1045 50.50 0.33 1.75
CA LEU A 1045 49.13 0.81 1.74
C LEU A 1045 49.03 2.28 2.22
N GLY A 1046 49.61 3.22 1.48
CA GLY A 1046 49.72 4.63 1.91
C GLY A 1046 48.42 5.38 2.19
N LYS A 1047 47.25 4.84 1.79
CA LYS A 1047 45.92 5.37 2.13
C LYS A 1047 45.33 4.82 3.44
N LEU A 1048 45.99 3.82 4.05
CA LEU A 1048 45.47 3.13 5.24
C LEU A 1048 45.42 4.08 6.43
N GLU A 1049 44.24 4.25 7.01
CA GLU A 1049 43.95 5.07 8.18
C GLU A 1049 43.87 4.23 9.46
N TYR A 1050 43.32 3.02 9.39
CA TYR A 1050 43.17 2.12 10.54
C TYR A 1050 43.68 0.72 10.21
N LEU A 1051 44.60 0.23 11.05
CA LEU A 1051 45.15 -1.12 11.00
C LEU A 1051 44.91 -1.83 12.33
N GLU A 1052 43.86 -2.63 12.38
CA GLU A 1052 43.35 -3.29 13.58
C GLU A 1052 43.65 -4.80 13.48
N LEU A 1053 44.55 -5.29 14.34
CA LEU A 1053 45.13 -6.64 14.32
C LEU A 1053 45.07 -7.32 15.71
N ALA A 1054 44.31 -6.76 16.65
CA ALA A 1054 44.27 -7.19 18.03
C ALA A 1054 43.81 -8.65 18.19
N ILE A 1055 44.21 -9.33 19.26
CA ILE A 1055 43.71 -10.68 19.63
C ILE A 1055 43.92 -11.67 18.46
N ASN A 1056 45.18 -11.94 18.17
CA ASN A 1056 45.64 -12.89 17.15
C ASN A 1056 46.88 -13.67 17.67
N ARG A 1057 47.56 -14.41 16.80
CA ARG A 1057 48.82 -15.14 17.10
C ARG A 1057 49.97 -14.65 16.22
N LEU A 1058 49.98 -13.35 15.92
CA LEU A 1058 51.00 -12.73 15.08
C LEU A 1058 52.37 -12.72 15.79
N THR A 1059 53.42 -12.72 14.97
CA THR A 1059 54.82 -12.87 15.40
C THR A 1059 55.72 -11.85 14.70
N GLY A 1060 56.98 -11.77 15.10
CA GLY A 1060 57.96 -10.87 14.49
C GLY A 1060 57.94 -9.47 15.09
N THR A 1061 58.31 -8.46 14.29
CA THR A 1061 58.57 -7.09 14.75
C THR A 1061 57.83 -6.06 13.88
N VAL A 1062 57.53 -4.88 14.42
CA VAL A 1062 57.07 -3.74 13.61
C VAL A 1062 58.28 -3.04 12.96
N PRO A 1063 58.42 -3.00 11.63
CA PRO A 1063 59.58 -2.39 10.97
C PRO A 1063 59.42 -0.87 10.81
N PRO A 1064 60.53 -0.11 10.68
CA PRO A 1064 60.49 1.34 10.39
C PRO A 1064 59.64 1.74 9.19
N ASP A 1065 59.46 0.84 8.22
CA ASP A 1065 58.61 1.06 7.04
C ASP A 1065 57.13 1.35 7.36
N ILE A 1066 56.66 1.15 8.60
CA ILE A 1066 55.34 1.62 9.06
C ILE A 1066 55.14 3.13 8.80
N VAL A 1067 56.21 3.94 8.79
CA VAL A 1067 56.17 5.37 8.47
C VAL A 1067 55.65 5.68 7.05
N ARG A 1068 55.65 4.70 6.14
CA ARG A 1068 55.09 4.82 4.79
C ARG A 1068 53.55 4.85 4.77
N LEU A 1069 52.91 4.43 5.86
CA LEU A 1069 51.46 4.53 6.05
C LEU A 1069 51.13 5.96 6.50
N SER A 1070 51.38 6.96 5.63
CA SER A 1070 51.33 8.38 5.98
C SER A 1070 49.95 8.88 6.45
N ASN A 1071 48.89 8.14 6.12
CA ASN A 1071 47.51 8.46 6.51
C ASN A 1071 47.06 7.72 7.79
N LEU A 1072 47.92 6.91 8.41
CA LEU A 1072 47.57 6.08 9.56
C LEU A 1072 47.21 6.96 10.77
N LYS A 1073 46.04 6.69 11.34
CA LYS A 1073 45.45 7.31 12.52
C LYS A 1073 45.32 6.31 13.68
N GLY A 1074 45.00 5.05 13.37
CA GLY A 1074 44.83 3.97 14.35
C GLY A 1074 45.69 2.76 14.05
N PHE A 1075 46.39 2.27 15.08
CA PHE A 1075 47.15 1.03 15.04
C PHE A 1075 46.90 0.22 16.33
N ASP A 1076 46.29 -0.96 16.20
CA ASP A 1076 46.09 -1.91 17.30
C ASP A 1076 46.73 -3.27 16.97
N ILE A 1077 47.67 -3.69 17.82
CA ILE A 1077 48.29 -5.01 17.79
C ILE A 1077 48.16 -5.74 19.14
N ARG A 1078 47.30 -5.27 20.05
CA ARG A 1078 47.14 -5.84 21.39
C ARG A 1078 46.89 -7.34 21.37
N TRP A 1079 47.27 -8.02 22.46
CA TRP A 1079 47.03 -9.45 22.62
C TRP A 1079 47.64 -10.33 21.50
N ASN A 1080 48.79 -9.90 20.96
CA ASN A 1080 49.67 -10.72 20.13
C ASN A 1080 50.97 -10.97 20.92
N SER A 1081 50.95 -11.95 21.84
CA SER A 1081 52.03 -12.22 22.80
C SER A 1081 53.40 -12.43 22.15
N ASP A 1082 53.40 -12.99 20.95
CA ASP A 1082 54.57 -13.49 20.23
C ASP A 1082 55.16 -12.43 19.26
N MET A 1083 54.54 -11.24 19.18
CA MET A 1083 55.17 -10.05 18.59
C MET A 1083 56.19 -9.46 19.56
N THR A 1084 57.36 -9.12 19.05
CA THR A 1084 58.58 -8.79 19.82
C THR A 1084 59.29 -7.56 19.25
N GLY A 1085 60.39 -7.14 19.89
CA GLY A 1085 61.20 -6.01 19.45
C GLY A 1085 60.79 -4.70 20.12
N SER A 1086 61.15 -3.58 19.51
CA SER A 1086 60.79 -2.24 19.96
C SER A 1086 59.95 -1.55 18.89
N LEU A 1087 59.05 -0.63 19.27
CA LEU A 1087 58.40 0.23 18.29
C LEU A 1087 59.44 1.10 17.56
N PRO A 1088 59.41 1.19 16.22
CA PRO A 1088 60.39 1.97 15.48
C PRO A 1088 60.24 3.47 15.76
N ARG A 1089 61.36 4.16 16.00
CA ARG A 1089 61.39 5.59 16.32
C ARG A 1089 60.77 6.45 15.23
N GLU A 1090 60.85 5.99 13.99
CA GLU A 1090 60.29 6.63 12.80
C GLU A 1090 58.78 6.89 12.90
N MET A 1091 58.05 6.18 13.78
CA MET A 1091 56.63 6.41 14.06
C MET A 1091 56.31 7.83 14.56
N ILE A 1092 57.28 8.59 15.10
CA ILE A 1092 57.06 9.99 15.51
C ILE A 1092 56.59 10.90 14.36
N ASN A 1093 56.78 10.47 13.10
CA ASN A 1093 56.33 11.19 11.91
C ASN A 1093 54.88 10.85 11.49
N LEU A 1094 54.20 9.96 12.23
CA LEU A 1094 52.79 9.61 12.02
C LEU A 1094 51.89 10.43 12.95
N ASN A 1095 50.71 10.80 12.44
CA ASN A 1095 49.69 11.52 13.22
C ASN A 1095 48.62 10.55 13.74
N LEU A 1096 48.99 9.77 14.75
CA LEU A 1096 48.10 8.77 15.36
C LEU A 1096 47.14 9.38 16.38
N ASP A 1097 45.85 9.09 16.22
CA ASP A 1097 44.81 9.29 17.24
C ASP A 1097 44.79 8.11 18.24
N GLN A 1098 45.15 6.91 17.77
CA GLN A 1098 45.08 5.64 18.50
C GLN A 1098 46.35 4.79 18.33
N LEU A 1099 46.96 4.36 19.45
CA LEU A 1099 48.08 3.41 19.47
C LEU A 1099 47.93 2.38 20.61
N LEU A 1100 47.68 1.12 20.25
CA LEU A 1100 47.32 0.06 21.18
C LEU A 1100 48.27 -1.15 21.00
N THR A 1101 49.09 -1.44 22.01
CA THR A 1101 50.16 -2.46 21.96
C THR A 1101 50.25 -3.36 23.21
N ARG A 1102 49.40 -3.12 24.21
CA ARG A 1102 49.27 -3.92 25.44
C ARG A 1102 49.16 -5.44 25.17
N GLU A 1103 49.71 -6.26 26.08
CA GLU A 1103 49.73 -7.73 25.97
C GLU A 1103 50.46 -8.24 24.71
N THR A 1104 51.52 -7.52 24.31
CA THR A 1104 52.55 -7.96 23.34
C THR A 1104 53.92 -7.92 24.01
N SER A 1105 54.91 -8.60 23.43
CA SER A 1105 56.32 -8.47 23.83
C SER A 1105 57.06 -7.36 23.07
N VAL A 1106 56.33 -6.45 22.40
CA VAL A 1106 56.89 -5.25 21.76
C VAL A 1106 57.08 -4.17 22.82
N CYS A 1107 58.29 -3.65 23.00
CA CYS A 1107 58.57 -2.64 24.02
C CYS A 1107 58.46 -1.19 23.49
N ILE A 1108 58.14 -0.26 24.38
CA ILE A 1108 58.01 1.17 24.06
C ILE A 1108 59.37 1.89 24.23
N PRO A 1109 59.89 2.60 23.21
CA PRO A 1109 61.09 3.43 23.33
C PRO A 1109 61.01 4.45 24.46
N THR A 1110 62.11 4.62 25.20
CA THR A 1110 62.19 5.45 26.42
C THR A 1110 62.76 6.85 26.18
N ASP A 1111 63.14 7.20 24.95
CA ASP A 1111 63.70 8.53 24.64
C ASP A 1111 62.64 9.65 24.66
N ASP A 1112 63.11 10.86 25.03
CA ASP A 1112 62.24 12.02 25.28
C ASP A 1112 61.42 12.46 24.05
N GLU A 1113 61.95 12.27 22.84
CA GLU A 1113 61.27 12.63 21.59
C GLU A 1113 60.08 11.69 21.34
N PHE A 1114 60.30 10.37 21.38
CA PHE A 1114 59.24 9.38 21.26
C PHE A 1114 58.20 9.51 22.38
N GLN A 1115 58.64 9.71 23.63
CA GLN A 1115 57.75 9.92 24.78
C GLN A 1115 56.94 11.23 24.69
N THR A 1116 57.46 12.26 24.03
CA THR A 1116 56.73 13.52 23.81
C THR A 1116 55.66 13.36 22.72
N TRP A 1117 55.99 12.72 21.59
CA TRP A 1117 55.02 12.35 20.56
C TRP A 1117 53.89 11.48 21.13
N LEU A 1118 54.25 10.46 21.91
CA LEU A 1118 53.33 9.52 22.56
C LEU A 1118 52.32 10.20 23.51
N ARG A 1119 52.66 11.35 24.11
CA ARG A 1119 51.72 12.13 24.93
C ARG A 1119 50.58 12.73 24.09
N GLY A 1120 50.84 13.09 22.84
CA GLY A 1120 49.86 13.69 21.91
C GLY A 1120 48.78 12.72 21.42
N ILE A 1121 49.04 11.41 21.45
CA ILE A 1121 48.07 10.37 21.03
C ILE A 1121 46.92 10.29 22.04
N SER A 1122 45.68 10.44 21.58
CA SER A 1122 44.49 10.53 22.45
C SER A 1122 44.13 9.19 23.10
N LEU A 1123 44.12 8.10 22.33
CA LEU A 1123 43.76 6.76 22.79
C LEU A 1123 45.00 5.85 22.81
N LYS A 1124 45.45 5.43 24.00
CA LYS A 1124 46.62 4.57 24.13
C LYS A 1124 46.52 3.53 25.26
N GLU A 1125 46.85 2.29 24.92
CA GLU A 1125 47.04 1.17 25.85
C GLU A 1125 48.34 0.48 25.48
N LEU A 1126 49.37 0.68 26.29
CA LEU A 1126 50.73 0.37 25.91
C LEU A 1126 51.28 -0.86 26.63
N SER A 1127 52.18 -1.54 25.95
CA SER A 1127 53.10 -2.54 26.50
C SER A 1127 54.18 -1.88 27.37
N ALA A 1128 55.04 -2.70 27.99
CA ALA A 1128 56.10 -2.21 28.87
C ALA A 1128 57.14 -1.33 28.12
N PRO A 1129 57.76 -0.34 28.80
CA PRO A 1129 58.92 0.36 28.26
C PRO A 1129 60.07 -0.61 28.01
N CYS A 1130 60.92 -0.32 27.02
CA CYS A 1130 62.13 -1.09 26.78
C CYS A 1130 63.07 -1.00 27.99
N SER A 1131 63.55 -2.16 28.46
CA SER A 1131 64.68 -2.22 29.40
C SER A 1131 65.97 -1.77 28.70
N GLU A 1132 66.84 -1.06 29.43
CA GLU A 1132 68.23 -0.80 29.01
C GLU A 1132 69.05 -2.09 28.83
#